data_AF-A0A182XB86-F1
#
_entry.id   AF-A0A182XB86-F1
#
_cell.length_a   1.000
_cell.length_b   1.000
_cell.length_c   1.000
_cell.angle_alpha   90.00
_cell.angle_beta   90.00
_cell.angle_gamma   90.00
#
_symmetry.space_group_name_H-M   'P 1'
#
loop_
_entity.id
_entity.type
_entity.pdbx_description
1 polymer ?
#
loop_
_entity_poly.entity_id
_entity_poly.type
_entity_poly.pdbx_seq_one_letter_code
_entity_poly.pdbx_strand_id
1 'polypeptide(L)'
;MNHLRVTLLRRVVVCQRAALQCAGSCYGAGVLQQHTVPFARLLSQSVRHCQTVPSAKQQESTVHQQPDRAAKAPSGRQQQKPVDSVRLVDELRSDAIVYRRVQLEKLNQLLAKPFEIPADAYEFLLQCCGSLLCAETLETRMKVFEQFWFYLGEPQQKHWKVLLQVYRENERTITDVPAFLASMGDAVEKDADLYRGLLGVLAEKGDIAEMKLVGEMMKERNLPLTVDVINLMIRGYGRAGDLDGVQMVLETMSASSVSANGETYGELMIAFLEDGMGDRVLKMVREKGSQLQERHVLELLALALGAKVQPELVRALLKLLPEELTGDGRIHPVLRNVLSGLVRAGHLDGMMALLDDLPAPQFRANENTDGYGTFLMVEMLRNDVPFDRLNRFLQRLVQTERNARAYQVACECAAKAGHPYFARLLAALAPLEDLRPHYFWPLFMQRTKTDGEAGVLGVLQTMRKLKVDPDQETLTQYVLPKLALTLKDSRAALKIFEACGVRTAVLMTPFISHLLYQNRFDEVLEIVRRYPTKLDTETLLWPLILQANVNRSGAHQRKLAEVIRAIGERSADTRHDLAGQLLLELISNKKSKHDAASLRALLAEFDRFEIKISRMAAGVLKNHFGRAGKATGANGGEATDALLKKVTDDQLTILSKELFDTIGVHPRDMSYDELECHLVELEQKKLNTRGVLRRLLQLSVREGRYKRALELKQKCDQAKVDQSSGMLASVVELYTKVGNPEQAGRTLEQLRKQFPGFVVDEHKILDYAALLVERGQLDGAKKVLRERAAGGGKLRGAEEGSTSKNVWNLLTNTAQWAAAANAKSGQGGSASPNTTQQLLDLLVQLGYCNYDNALLGPVLREYLLAGHRRAAIDEFKRIATEKRRTPLQLEIMTLLVELTNGQQEDISPAEAKALLSETIQIVSQIHGPVNTNNTLIVALAVGGTEAQLRRMLINPEVRVNHEYILTQCEFLVGSGKLEPVLRLAKCAKGLANVRESDFLQLALGQYVRDNNCEAAVQLFQRLLDEGDELKITTEFARKLSDLLEANNYELPAGLQMYLK
;
A
#
# COMPACT_ATOMS: atom_id res chain seq x y z
N MET A 1 43.77 -14.19 4.66
CA MET A 1 42.63 -13.41 5.18
C MET A 1 42.98 -12.38 6.27
N ASN A 2 44.05 -12.54 7.07
CA ASN A 2 44.41 -11.55 8.11
C ASN A 2 45.06 -10.25 7.59
N HIS A 3 45.71 -10.26 6.41
CA HIS A 3 46.37 -9.07 5.85
C HIS A 3 45.40 -7.99 5.33
N LEU A 4 44.21 -8.37 4.84
CA LEU A 4 43.17 -7.44 4.40
C LEU A 4 42.47 -6.75 5.59
N ARG A 5 42.31 -7.46 6.72
CA ARG A 5 41.79 -6.91 7.98
C ARG A 5 42.67 -5.78 8.54
N VAL A 6 44.00 -5.94 8.52
CA VAL A 6 44.94 -4.96 9.08
C VAL A 6 45.05 -3.68 8.22
N THR A 7 44.97 -3.82 6.90
CA THR A 7 45.18 -2.69 5.97
C THR A 7 43.97 -1.75 5.90
N LEU A 8 42.75 -2.27 6.11
CA LEU A 8 41.51 -1.47 6.17
C LEU A 8 41.24 -0.90 7.57
N LEU A 9 41.60 -1.60 8.65
CA LEU A 9 41.54 -1.05 10.02
C LEU A 9 42.43 0.20 10.16
N ARG A 10 43.59 0.25 9.47
CA ARG A 10 44.43 1.45 9.41
C ARG A 10 43.75 2.64 8.71
N ARG A 11 42.86 2.44 7.74
CA ARG A 11 42.13 3.53 7.08
C ARG A 11 40.98 4.08 7.94
N VAL A 12 40.30 3.23 8.72
CA VAL A 12 39.20 3.65 9.60
C VAL A 12 39.70 4.45 10.81
N VAL A 13 40.85 4.08 11.38
CA VAL A 13 41.47 4.80 12.51
C VAL A 13 42.03 6.17 12.10
N VAL A 14 42.48 6.33 10.86
CA VAL A 14 42.95 7.63 10.32
C VAL A 14 41.78 8.60 10.08
N CYS A 15 40.63 8.12 9.60
CA CYS A 15 39.44 8.97 9.41
C CYS A 15 38.79 9.42 10.73
N GLN A 16 38.82 8.58 11.77
CA GLN A 16 38.30 8.98 13.09
C GLN A 16 39.20 9.99 13.82
N ARG A 17 40.53 9.94 13.64
CA ARG A 17 41.44 10.95 14.20
C ARG A 17 41.39 12.29 13.46
N ALA A 18 41.17 12.29 12.13
CA ALA A 18 41.01 13.52 11.36
C ALA A 18 39.70 14.28 11.70
N ALA A 19 38.63 13.54 12.03
CA ALA A 19 37.35 14.14 12.42
C ALA A 19 37.34 14.79 13.81
N LEU A 20 38.25 14.40 14.70
CA LEU A 20 38.35 14.93 16.08
C LEU A 20 39.31 16.12 16.24
N GLN A 21 40.16 16.41 15.24
CA GLN A 21 41.11 17.53 15.29
C GLN A 21 40.66 18.80 14.55
N CYS A 22 39.52 18.80 13.84
CA CYS A 22 39.03 19.97 13.11
C CYS A 22 37.89 20.73 13.82
N ALA A 23 37.61 20.46 15.09
CA ALA A 23 36.53 21.11 15.86
C ALA A 23 36.97 22.38 16.63
N GLY A 24 38.15 22.95 16.33
CA GLY A 24 38.63 24.13 17.03
C GLY A 24 39.65 24.94 16.24
N SER A 25 39.19 25.72 15.25
CA SER A 25 39.66 27.11 14.99
C SER A 25 39.15 27.62 13.63
N CYS A 26 39.01 28.95 13.57
CA CYS A 26 38.97 29.81 12.38
C CYS A 26 37.63 30.01 11.62
N TYR A 27 37.00 31.14 12.00
CA TYR A 27 36.34 32.11 11.14
C TYR A 27 37.01 32.31 9.76
N GLY A 28 36.20 32.49 8.70
CA GLY A 28 36.61 33.21 7.49
C GLY A 28 36.19 32.59 6.14
N ALA A 29 35.13 33.16 5.54
CA ALA A 29 34.83 33.34 4.11
C ALA A 29 34.96 32.19 3.09
N GLY A 30 33.90 31.99 2.29
CA GLY A 30 33.98 31.33 0.97
C GLY A 30 32.69 30.61 0.55
N VAL A 31 31.81 31.32 -0.15
CA VAL A 31 30.51 30.85 -0.68
C VAL A 31 30.70 29.78 -1.76
N LEU A 32 30.09 28.60 -1.59
CA LEU A 32 29.65 27.72 -2.68
C LEU A 32 28.26 27.16 -2.34
N GLN A 33 27.23 27.81 -2.91
CA GLN A 33 25.84 27.40 -2.82
C GLN A 33 25.62 26.06 -3.56
N GLN A 34 25.37 24.98 -2.81
CA GLN A 34 24.63 23.84 -3.36
C GLN A 34 23.14 24.17 -3.30
N HIS A 35 22.53 24.33 -4.47
CA HIS A 35 21.09 24.47 -4.62
C HIS A 35 20.38 23.16 -4.27
N THR A 36 19.39 23.32 -3.41
CA THR A 36 18.34 22.35 -3.05
C THR A 36 17.55 21.89 -4.28
N VAL A 37 17.42 20.57 -4.46
CA VAL A 37 16.45 19.96 -5.39
C VAL A 37 15.22 19.53 -4.59
N PRO A 38 14.02 20.06 -4.89
CA PRO A 38 12.76 19.46 -4.49
C PRO A 38 12.17 18.59 -5.64
N PHE A 39 11.37 17.59 -5.26
CA PHE A 39 10.60 16.63 -6.08
C PHE A 39 11.34 15.43 -6.70
N ALA A 40 11.01 14.20 -6.29
CA ALA A 40 9.84 13.44 -6.80
C ALA A 40 9.83 12.02 -6.20
N ARG A 41 8.83 11.70 -5.37
CA ARG A 41 8.40 10.33 -5.12
C ARG A 41 7.75 9.81 -6.40
N LEU A 42 8.43 8.92 -7.13
CA LEU A 42 7.81 8.09 -8.16
C LEU A 42 8.37 6.66 -8.08
N LEU A 43 7.48 5.77 -7.64
CA LEU A 43 7.28 4.40 -8.13
C LEU A 43 8.35 3.33 -7.82
N SER A 44 8.17 2.65 -6.67
CA SER A 44 8.68 1.30 -6.42
C SER A 44 7.56 0.32 -6.03
N GLN A 45 6.39 0.41 -6.67
CA GLN A 45 5.21 -0.42 -6.34
C GLN A 45 4.74 -1.40 -7.42
N SER A 46 5.38 -1.48 -8.59
CA SER A 46 4.89 -2.28 -9.73
C SER A 46 5.68 -3.56 -10.06
N VAL A 47 6.26 -4.23 -9.05
CA VAL A 47 6.71 -5.65 -9.16
C VAL A 47 5.82 -6.60 -8.32
N ARG A 48 4.83 -6.08 -7.58
CA ARG A 48 3.94 -6.90 -6.74
C ARG A 48 2.78 -7.59 -7.47
N HIS A 49 2.67 -7.54 -8.80
CA HIS A 49 1.49 -8.04 -9.53
C HIS A 49 1.77 -9.10 -10.62
N CYS A 50 2.85 -9.87 -10.51
CA CYS A 50 3.08 -11.04 -11.38
C CYS A 50 3.34 -12.33 -10.59
N GLN A 51 2.65 -12.53 -9.46
CA GLN A 51 2.53 -13.82 -8.79
C GLN A 51 1.05 -14.21 -8.73
N THR A 52 0.65 -15.09 -9.63
CA THR A 52 -0.65 -15.79 -9.57
C THR A 52 -0.60 -16.76 -8.39
N VAL A 53 -1.39 -16.51 -7.35
CA VAL A 53 -1.61 -17.46 -6.24
C VAL A 53 -2.96 -18.17 -6.49
N PRO A 54 -3.00 -19.51 -6.65
CA PRO A 54 -4.18 -20.28 -6.29
C PRO A 54 -4.20 -20.45 -4.76
N SER A 55 -5.32 -20.08 -4.15
CA SER A 55 -5.56 -20.23 -2.71
C SER A 55 -5.78 -21.72 -2.37
N ALA A 56 -4.81 -22.37 -1.72
CA ALA A 56 -5.00 -23.65 -1.05
C ALA A 56 -5.02 -23.45 0.48
N LYS A 57 -6.07 -23.98 1.11
CA LYS A 57 -6.31 -24.02 2.56
C LYS A 57 -5.45 -25.11 3.22
N GLN A 58 -4.98 -24.87 4.45
CA GLN A 58 -4.79 -25.85 5.54
C GLN A 58 -4.47 -25.03 6.82
N GLN A 59 -5.40 -24.87 7.77
CA GLN A 59 -5.71 -25.75 8.93
C GLN A 59 -4.54 -25.96 9.93
N GLU A 60 -4.60 -25.14 10.99
CA GLU A 60 -4.31 -25.39 12.42
C GLU A 60 -3.00 -26.06 12.88
N SER A 61 -2.29 -25.39 13.80
CA SER A 61 -2.37 -25.72 15.23
C SER A 61 -1.72 -24.67 16.13
N THR A 62 -2.37 -24.43 17.25
CA THR A 62 -2.12 -23.46 18.32
C THR A 62 -1.10 -23.94 19.33
N VAL A 63 -0.19 -23.07 19.82
CA VAL A 63 0.21 -23.03 21.24
C VAL A 63 0.46 -21.58 21.67
N HIS A 64 -0.22 -21.18 22.74
CA HIS A 64 -0.11 -19.93 23.48
C HIS A 64 1.26 -19.72 24.16
N GLN A 65 1.73 -18.46 24.26
CA GLN A 65 1.98 -17.77 25.53
C GLN A 65 2.44 -16.30 25.32
N GLN A 66 1.76 -15.38 26.00
CA GLN A 66 2.08 -13.98 26.34
C GLN A 66 1.66 -13.82 27.83
N PRO A 67 1.92 -12.72 28.59
CA PRO A 67 2.48 -11.37 28.28
C PRO A 67 3.56 -10.92 29.33
N ASP A 68 4.21 -9.74 29.30
CA ASP A 68 3.70 -8.48 29.88
C ASP A 68 4.58 -7.22 29.67
N ARG A 69 3.88 -6.12 29.32
CA ARG A 69 3.95 -4.68 29.69
C ARG A 69 5.25 -4.01 30.19
N ALA A 70 5.60 -2.84 29.62
CA ALA A 70 5.25 -1.49 30.16
C ALA A 70 5.94 -0.30 29.43
N ALA A 71 5.31 0.87 29.52
CA ALA A 71 5.52 2.10 28.74
C ALA A 71 6.33 3.21 29.46
N LYS A 72 6.88 4.18 28.71
CA LYS A 72 6.60 5.65 28.79
C LYS A 72 7.52 6.50 27.87
N ALA A 73 6.94 7.56 27.28
CA ALA A 73 7.53 8.59 26.41
C ALA A 73 7.82 9.90 27.21
N PRO A 74 8.10 11.09 26.63
CA PRO A 74 8.75 11.50 25.36
C PRO A 74 9.86 12.58 25.56
N SER A 75 10.85 12.69 24.66
CA SER A 75 11.57 13.96 24.45
C SER A 75 12.20 14.03 23.04
N GLY A 76 12.22 15.24 22.50
CA GLY A 76 12.43 15.52 21.08
C GLY A 76 13.77 15.10 20.50
N ARG A 77 13.69 14.24 19.49
CA ARG A 77 14.47 14.20 18.23
C ARG A 77 13.76 13.17 17.37
N GLN A 78 13.46 13.48 16.11
CA GLN A 78 12.83 12.53 15.18
C GLN A 78 13.76 11.33 14.98
N GLN A 79 13.59 10.29 15.80
CA GLN A 79 14.17 8.97 15.59
C GLN A 79 13.16 8.14 14.81
N GLN A 80 13.57 7.75 13.60
CA GLN A 80 12.89 6.79 12.75
C GLN A 80 12.70 5.46 13.52
N LYS A 81 11.50 4.89 13.47
CA LYS A 81 11.20 3.54 14.01
C LYS A 81 12.09 2.49 13.31
N PRO A 82 12.76 1.57 14.02
CA PRO A 82 13.51 0.47 13.40
C PRO A 82 12.61 -0.77 13.24
N VAL A 83 12.10 -1.06 12.03
CA VAL A 83 11.23 -2.24 11.75
C VAL A 83 11.50 -2.93 10.39
N ASP A 84 12.60 -2.65 9.68
CA ASP A 84 12.77 -3.19 8.32
C ASP A 84 13.51 -4.55 8.22
N SER A 85 14.52 -4.83 9.05
CA SER A 85 15.43 -5.99 8.84
C SER A 85 14.82 -7.35 9.21
N VAL A 86 14.09 -7.45 10.34
CA VAL A 86 13.46 -8.72 10.78
C VAL A 86 12.40 -9.19 9.79
N ARG A 87 11.52 -8.26 9.38
CA ARG A 87 10.49 -8.53 8.37
C ARG A 87 11.10 -9.01 7.05
N LEU A 88 12.21 -8.40 6.63
CA LEU A 88 12.88 -8.78 5.39
C LEU A 88 13.47 -10.20 5.48
N VAL A 89 13.99 -10.60 6.64
CA VAL A 89 14.43 -11.99 6.88
C VAL A 89 13.25 -12.96 6.83
N ASP A 90 12.09 -12.62 7.42
CA ASP A 90 10.90 -13.48 7.37
C ASP A 90 10.34 -13.62 5.95
N GLU A 91 10.36 -12.53 5.16
CA GLU A 91 10.02 -12.57 3.74
C GLU A 91 11.00 -13.44 2.94
N LEU A 92 12.28 -13.43 3.27
CA LEU A 92 13.27 -14.31 2.65
C LEU A 92 13.05 -15.78 3.01
N ARG A 93 12.67 -16.09 4.25
CA ARG A 93 12.34 -17.45 4.69
C ARG A 93 11.12 -17.98 3.96
N SER A 94 10.06 -17.17 3.82
CA SER A 94 8.88 -17.57 3.08
C SER A 94 9.18 -17.77 1.59
N ASP A 95 9.98 -16.88 0.98
CA ASP A 95 10.41 -17.02 -0.41
C ASP A 95 11.23 -18.31 -0.63
N ALA A 96 12.14 -18.64 0.29
CA ALA A 96 12.94 -19.85 0.23
C ALA A 96 12.09 -21.13 0.30
N ILE A 97 11.04 -21.14 1.13
CA ILE A 97 10.13 -22.30 1.28
C ILE A 97 9.23 -22.43 0.05
N VAL A 98 8.60 -21.34 -0.38
CA VAL A 98 7.56 -21.36 -1.43
C VAL A 98 8.18 -21.50 -2.83
N TYR A 99 9.27 -20.79 -3.10
CA TYR A 99 9.85 -20.71 -4.44
C TYR A 99 11.16 -21.50 -4.60
N ARG A 100 11.71 -22.07 -3.51
CA ARG A 100 13.07 -22.62 -3.46
C ARG A 100 14.10 -21.66 -4.07
N ARG A 101 13.91 -20.34 -3.87
CA ARG A 101 14.74 -19.27 -4.43
C ARG A 101 14.65 -18.00 -3.58
N VAL A 102 15.76 -17.26 -3.52
CA VAL A 102 15.87 -15.96 -2.86
C VAL A 102 16.29 -14.88 -3.87
N GLN A 103 15.90 -13.63 -3.60
CA GLN A 103 16.27 -12.45 -4.39
C GLN A 103 17.54 -11.79 -3.83
N LEU A 104 18.54 -11.59 -4.69
CA LEU A 104 19.81 -10.94 -4.31
C LEU A 104 19.60 -9.51 -3.82
N GLU A 105 18.64 -8.78 -4.38
CA GLU A 105 18.36 -7.38 -4.00
C GLU A 105 17.96 -7.27 -2.53
N LYS A 106 17.18 -8.24 -2.01
CA LYS A 106 16.78 -8.30 -0.60
C LYS A 106 17.98 -8.59 0.32
N LEU A 107 18.88 -9.48 -0.10
CA LEU A 107 20.14 -9.73 0.64
C LEU A 107 21.03 -8.49 0.67
N ASN A 108 21.14 -7.76 -0.45
CA ASN A 108 21.90 -6.52 -0.52
C ASN A 108 21.30 -5.40 0.35
N GLN A 109 19.97 -5.36 0.51
CA GLN A 109 19.31 -4.43 1.44
C GLN A 109 19.68 -4.73 2.90
N LEU A 110 19.77 -6.01 3.29
CA LEU A 110 20.27 -6.39 4.61
C LEU A 110 21.73 -6.02 4.79
N LEU A 111 22.58 -6.27 3.78
CA LEU A 111 23.99 -5.90 3.81
C LEU A 111 24.25 -4.39 3.84
N ALA A 112 23.29 -3.57 3.39
CA ALA A 112 23.36 -2.13 3.57
C ALA A 112 23.22 -1.69 5.04
N LYS A 113 22.64 -2.55 5.89
CA LYS A 113 22.43 -2.32 7.33
C LYS A 113 22.85 -3.55 8.15
N PRO A 114 24.13 -3.95 8.12
CA PRO A 114 24.58 -5.24 8.65
C PRO A 114 24.45 -5.35 10.17
N PHE A 115 24.48 -4.22 10.89
CA PHE A 115 24.33 -4.18 12.35
C PHE A 115 22.89 -4.30 12.84
N GLU A 116 21.90 -4.23 11.94
CA GLU A 116 20.48 -4.42 12.26
C GLU A 116 20.01 -5.87 12.02
N ILE A 117 20.91 -6.75 11.57
CA ILE A 117 20.60 -8.15 11.27
C ILE A 117 20.57 -8.95 12.59
N PRO A 118 19.48 -9.68 12.88
CA PRO A 118 19.42 -10.57 14.04
C PRO A 118 20.51 -11.64 14.00
N ALA A 119 21.15 -11.93 15.14
CA ALA A 119 22.25 -12.90 15.22
C ALA A 119 21.82 -14.33 14.79
N ASP A 120 20.59 -14.71 15.10
CA ASP A 120 19.94 -15.97 14.72
C ASP A 120 19.57 -16.04 13.23
N ALA A 121 19.51 -14.91 12.53
CA ALA A 121 19.24 -14.88 11.10
C ALA A 121 20.46 -15.25 10.25
N TYR A 122 21.68 -15.05 10.74
CA TYR A 122 22.90 -15.26 9.94
C TYR A 122 23.05 -16.68 9.41
N GLU A 123 22.66 -17.69 10.18
CA GLU A 123 22.70 -19.09 9.74
C GLU A 123 21.89 -19.30 8.46
N PHE A 124 20.68 -18.78 8.43
CA PHE A 124 19.80 -18.82 7.26
C PHE A 124 20.32 -17.93 6.12
N LEU A 125 20.81 -16.73 6.42
CA LEU A 125 21.35 -15.82 5.39
C LEU A 125 22.59 -16.39 4.68
N LEU A 126 23.43 -17.13 5.41
CA LEU A 126 24.55 -17.86 4.84
C LEU A 126 24.04 -19.01 3.95
N GLN A 127 23.04 -19.78 4.38
CA GLN A 127 22.40 -20.82 3.55
C GLN A 127 21.77 -20.26 2.26
N CYS A 128 21.19 -19.06 2.31
CA CYS A 128 20.66 -18.38 1.12
C CYS A 128 21.72 -18.18 0.03
N CYS A 129 23.00 -18.09 0.39
CA CYS A 129 24.09 -17.89 -0.55
C CYS A 129 24.53 -19.18 -1.29
N GLY A 130 23.85 -20.32 -1.06
CA GLY A 130 24.06 -21.55 -1.81
C GLY A 130 23.11 -21.67 -3.02
N SER A 131 22.43 -22.80 -3.11
CA SER A 131 21.49 -23.19 -4.15
C SER A 131 20.29 -22.26 -4.29
N LEU A 132 19.89 -21.53 -3.24
CA LEU A 132 18.74 -20.62 -3.26
C LEU A 132 18.95 -19.37 -4.13
N LEU A 133 20.19 -18.96 -4.42
CA LEU A 133 20.50 -17.89 -5.37
C LEU A 133 20.60 -18.42 -6.81
N CYS A 134 19.61 -19.21 -7.22
CA CYS A 134 19.47 -19.87 -8.52
C CYS A 134 19.68 -19.00 -9.76
N ALA A 135 19.74 -17.67 -9.64
CA ALA A 135 19.90 -16.71 -10.73
C ALA A 135 21.30 -16.09 -10.82
N GLU A 136 22.09 -16.19 -9.75
CA GLU A 136 23.39 -15.55 -9.64
C GLU A 136 24.52 -16.55 -9.93
N THR A 137 25.68 -16.06 -10.37
CA THR A 137 26.88 -16.87 -10.61
C THR A 137 27.47 -17.40 -9.29
N LEU A 138 28.22 -18.51 -9.36
CA LEU A 138 28.89 -19.09 -8.20
C LEU A 138 29.81 -18.07 -7.51
N GLU A 139 30.49 -17.22 -8.28
CA GLU A 139 31.33 -16.15 -7.75
C GLU A 139 30.53 -15.09 -6.98
N THR A 140 29.40 -14.62 -7.53
CA THR A 140 28.56 -13.60 -6.88
C THR A 140 27.96 -14.14 -5.59
N ARG A 141 27.49 -15.39 -5.60
CA ARG A 141 27.02 -16.09 -4.40
C ARG A 141 28.08 -16.10 -3.30
N MET A 142 29.32 -16.44 -3.66
CA MET A 142 30.45 -16.47 -2.72
C MET A 142 30.84 -15.07 -2.22
N LYS A 143 30.79 -14.03 -3.07
CA LYS A 143 31.05 -12.65 -2.63
C LYS A 143 30.05 -12.19 -1.56
N VAL A 144 28.76 -12.52 -1.74
CA VAL A 144 27.70 -12.19 -0.78
C VAL A 144 27.88 -13.00 0.51
N PHE A 145 28.20 -14.30 0.39
CA PHE A 145 28.52 -15.16 1.52
C PHE A 145 29.68 -14.59 2.36
N GLU A 146 30.78 -14.20 1.72
CA GLU A 146 31.96 -13.61 2.40
C GLU A 146 31.61 -12.32 3.15
N GLN A 147 30.69 -11.52 2.62
CA GLN A 147 30.21 -10.31 3.32
C GLN A 147 29.42 -10.67 4.58
N PHE A 148 28.45 -11.59 4.50
CA PHE A 148 27.73 -12.05 5.70
C PHE A 148 28.66 -12.75 6.70
N TRP A 149 29.61 -13.54 6.21
CA TRP A 149 30.62 -14.22 7.03
C TRP A 149 31.51 -13.22 7.78
N PHE A 150 31.86 -12.10 7.14
CA PHE A 150 32.62 -11.03 7.79
C PHE A 150 31.85 -10.35 8.92
N TYR A 151 30.54 -10.09 8.74
CA TYR A 151 29.70 -9.41 9.72
C TYR A 151 29.19 -10.33 10.85
N LEU A 152 29.21 -11.66 10.66
CA LEU A 152 28.82 -12.64 11.67
C LEU A 152 29.64 -12.55 12.98
N GLY A 153 30.92 -12.18 12.91
CA GLY A 153 31.83 -12.19 14.06
C GLY A 153 32.57 -13.52 14.23
N GLU A 154 32.61 -14.08 15.45
CA GLU A 154 33.28 -15.36 15.72
C GLU A 154 32.41 -16.56 15.31
N PRO A 155 32.85 -17.39 14.34
CA PRO A 155 32.04 -18.47 13.81
C PRO A 155 32.02 -19.68 14.76
N GLN A 156 30.84 -20.00 15.28
CA GLN A 156 30.54 -21.26 15.97
C GLN A 156 30.52 -22.48 15.02
N GLN A 157 30.58 -23.70 15.59
CA GLN A 157 30.55 -24.98 14.87
C GLN A 157 29.43 -25.08 13.81
N LYS A 158 28.22 -24.64 14.14
CA LYS A 158 27.07 -24.63 13.21
C LYS A 158 27.30 -23.79 11.96
N HIS A 159 28.01 -22.66 12.07
CA HIS A 159 28.32 -21.79 10.93
C HIS A 159 29.35 -22.44 10.00
N TRP A 160 30.31 -23.20 10.55
CA TRP A 160 31.26 -23.98 9.74
C TRP A 160 30.59 -25.12 8.97
N LYS A 161 29.59 -25.79 9.56
CA LYS A 161 28.77 -26.78 8.85
C LYS A 161 28.01 -26.14 7.68
N VAL A 162 27.41 -24.95 7.88
CA VAL A 162 26.76 -24.19 6.81
C VAL A 162 27.77 -23.73 5.74
N LEU A 163 28.96 -23.31 6.14
CA LEU A 163 30.02 -22.94 5.19
C LEU A 163 30.38 -24.11 4.27
N LEU A 164 30.56 -25.31 4.83
CA LEU A 164 30.84 -26.52 4.05
C LEU A 164 29.69 -26.86 3.10
N GLN A 165 28.43 -26.72 3.56
CA GLN A 165 27.27 -26.88 2.70
C GLN A 165 27.28 -25.88 1.53
N VAL A 166 27.50 -24.59 1.80
CA VAL A 166 27.53 -23.55 0.76
C VAL A 166 28.72 -23.73 -0.18
N TYR A 167 29.87 -24.16 0.34
CA TYR A 167 31.06 -24.47 -0.47
C TYR A 167 30.77 -25.63 -1.43
N ARG A 168 30.05 -26.66 -0.96
CA ARG A 168 29.60 -27.76 -1.82
C ARG A 168 28.64 -27.24 -2.90
N GLU A 169 27.61 -26.50 -2.51
CA GLU A 169 26.58 -25.98 -3.44
C GLU A 169 27.12 -24.96 -4.45
N ASN A 170 28.23 -24.28 -4.14
CA ASN A 170 28.89 -23.33 -5.03
C ASN A 170 30.16 -23.89 -5.69
N GLU A 171 30.41 -25.19 -5.57
CA GLU A 171 31.57 -25.89 -6.10
C GLU A 171 32.89 -25.15 -5.78
N ARG A 172 33.15 -24.89 -4.49
CA ARG A 172 34.39 -24.27 -4.02
C ARG A 172 35.43 -25.35 -3.70
N THR A 173 36.65 -25.15 -4.17
CA THR A 173 37.77 -26.08 -3.90
C THR A 173 38.38 -25.85 -2.52
N ILE A 174 38.70 -26.95 -1.82
CA ILE A 174 39.51 -26.96 -0.61
C ILE A 174 40.79 -27.73 -0.94
N THR A 175 41.92 -27.05 -1.04
CA THR A 175 43.19 -27.62 -1.53
C THR A 175 44.11 -28.11 -0.41
N ASP A 176 43.84 -27.76 0.85
CA ASP A 176 44.64 -28.15 2.01
C ASP A 176 43.67 -28.39 3.18
N VAL A 177 43.21 -29.64 3.30
CA VAL A 177 42.31 -30.07 4.37
C VAL A 177 42.90 -29.82 5.76
N PRO A 178 44.18 -30.19 6.04
CA PRO A 178 44.80 -29.90 7.33
C PRO A 178 44.81 -28.40 7.69
N ALA A 179 45.20 -27.52 6.77
CA ALA A 179 45.21 -26.08 7.02
C ALA A 179 43.80 -25.51 7.20
N PHE A 180 42.81 -26.03 6.46
CA PHE A 180 41.41 -25.65 6.62
C PHE A 180 40.89 -26.03 8.00
N LEU A 181 41.17 -27.25 8.48
CA LEU A 181 40.78 -27.70 9.82
C LEU A 181 41.51 -26.91 10.93
N ALA A 182 42.77 -26.52 10.70
CA ALA A 182 43.50 -25.64 11.62
C ALA A 182 42.88 -24.23 11.69
N SER A 183 42.33 -23.72 10.58
CA SER A 183 41.68 -22.41 10.52
C SER A 183 40.39 -22.29 11.35
N MET A 184 39.75 -23.42 11.69
CA MET A 184 38.60 -23.47 12.58
C MET A 184 38.97 -23.29 14.06
N GLY A 185 40.25 -23.37 14.40
CA GLY A 185 40.76 -23.35 15.77
C GLY A 185 40.51 -24.66 16.52
N ASP A 186 41.22 -24.82 17.64
CA ASP A 186 41.10 -26.01 18.49
C ASP A 186 39.86 -25.98 19.39
N ALA A 187 39.26 -24.80 19.58
CA ALA A 187 38.05 -24.62 20.38
C ALA A 187 36.77 -25.15 19.71
N VAL A 188 36.79 -25.36 18.39
CA VAL A 188 35.64 -25.91 17.64
C VAL A 188 35.80 -27.43 17.51
N GLU A 189 34.81 -28.16 18.04
CA GLU A 189 34.76 -29.62 17.96
C GLU A 189 34.55 -30.08 16.49
N LYS A 190 35.42 -30.99 16.06
CA LYS A 190 35.45 -31.52 14.68
C LYS A 190 34.74 -32.88 14.68
N ASP A 191 33.41 -32.82 14.72
CA ASP A 191 32.53 -33.98 14.80
C ASP A 191 32.35 -34.71 13.44
N ALA A 192 31.68 -35.86 13.47
CA ALA A 192 31.46 -36.68 12.27
C ALA A 192 30.74 -35.91 11.14
N ASP A 193 29.79 -35.04 11.50
CA ASP A 193 29.05 -34.22 10.54
C ASP A 193 29.95 -33.24 9.78
N LEU A 194 30.94 -32.65 10.45
CA LEU A 194 31.86 -31.71 9.84
C LEU A 194 32.80 -32.41 8.86
N TYR A 195 33.31 -33.59 9.21
CA TYR A 195 34.08 -34.44 8.28
C TYR A 195 33.24 -34.90 7.08
N ARG A 196 31.98 -35.28 7.30
CA ARG A 196 31.05 -35.61 6.21
C ARG A 196 30.80 -34.40 5.30
N GLY A 197 30.60 -33.22 5.88
CA GLY A 197 30.44 -31.97 5.10
C GLY A 197 31.68 -31.66 4.27
N LEU A 198 32.87 -31.82 4.84
CA LEU A 198 34.14 -31.63 4.17
C LEU A 198 34.33 -32.62 3.01
N LEU A 199 34.07 -33.91 3.26
CA LEU A 199 34.09 -34.93 2.22
C LEU A 199 33.10 -34.59 1.10
N GLY A 200 31.93 -34.03 1.44
CA GLY A 200 30.94 -33.60 0.46
C GLY A 200 31.40 -32.46 -0.45
N VAL A 201 32.19 -31.50 0.07
CA VAL A 201 32.79 -30.44 -0.76
C VAL A 201 33.80 -31.02 -1.74
N LEU A 202 34.67 -31.91 -1.26
CA LEU A 202 35.70 -32.56 -2.07
C LEU A 202 35.09 -33.48 -3.13
N ALA A 203 34.02 -34.19 -2.76
CA ALA A 203 33.26 -35.06 -3.66
C ALA A 203 32.63 -34.28 -4.82
N GLU A 204 32.12 -33.07 -4.58
CA GLU A 204 31.51 -32.27 -5.66
C GLU A 204 32.55 -31.83 -6.71
N LYS A 205 33.82 -31.71 -6.30
CA LYS A 205 34.94 -31.41 -7.21
C LYS A 205 35.59 -32.63 -7.84
N GLY A 206 35.45 -33.81 -7.23
CA GLY A 206 36.17 -35.02 -7.64
C GLY A 206 37.64 -35.03 -7.21
N ASP A 207 38.00 -34.33 -6.13
CA ASP A 207 39.38 -34.31 -5.60
C ASP A 207 39.68 -35.61 -4.82
N ILE A 208 39.92 -36.71 -5.54
CA ILE A 208 40.11 -38.06 -4.98
C ILE A 208 41.23 -38.10 -3.92
N ALA A 209 42.33 -37.35 -4.12
CA ALA A 209 43.47 -37.36 -3.21
C ALA A 209 43.11 -36.84 -1.81
N GLU A 210 42.47 -35.67 -1.74
CA GLU A 210 42.01 -35.08 -0.48
C GLU A 210 40.84 -35.88 0.12
N MET A 211 39.98 -36.48 -0.72
CA MET A 211 38.92 -37.36 -0.24
C MET A 211 39.48 -38.60 0.49
N LYS A 212 40.55 -39.20 -0.03
CA LYS A 212 41.23 -40.33 0.63
C LYS A 212 41.84 -39.90 1.95
N LEU A 213 42.49 -38.74 2.00
CA LEU A 213 43.04 -38.16 3.23
C LEU A 213 41.95 -37.96 4.29
N VAL A 214 40.81 -37.35 3.93
CA VAL A 214 39.66 -37.20 4.83
C VAL A 214 39.14 -38.56 5.31
N GLY A 215 39.06 -39.54 4.42
CA GLY A 215 38.67 -40.92 4.76
C GLY A 215 39.62 -41.59 5.75
N GLU A 216 40.93 -41.38 5.64
CA GLU A 216 41.94 -41.86 6.59
C GLU A 216 41.77 -41.17 7.96
N MET A 217 41.62 -39.84 7.99
CA MET A 217 41.36 -39.09 9.22
C MET A 217 40.07 -39.54 9.93
N MET A 218 39.03 -39.91 9.17
CA MET A 218 37.80 -40.47 9.73
C MET A 218 38.03 -41.86 10.36
N LYS A 219 38.86 -42.71 9.73
CA LYS A 219 39.24 -44.03 10.28
C LYS A 219 40.08 -43.90 11.55
N GLU A 220 41.08 -43.03 11.57
CA GLU A 220 41.92 -42.78 12.75
C GLU A 220 41.11 -42.32 13.97
N ARG A 221 40.00 -41.62 13.73
CA ARG A 221 39.07 -41.14 14.75
C ARG A 221 37.94 -42.11 15.08
N ASN A 222 37.96 -43.33 14.51
CA ASN A 222 36.92 -44.35 14.66
C ASN A 222 35.51 -43.86 14.29
N LEU A 223 35.39 -42.99 13.29
CA LEU A 223 34.09 -42.51 12.81
C LEU A 223 33.44 -43.58 11.92
N PRO A 224 32.12 -43.89 12.10
CA PRO A 224 31.46 -44.96 11.37
C PRO A 224 31.30 -44.62 9.89
N LEU A 225 31.52 -45.63 9.03
CA LEU A 225 31.23 -45.53 7.61
C LEU A 225 29.72 -45.68 7.39
N THR A 226 29.01 -44.56 7.27
CA THR A 226 27.57 -44.54 7.01
C THR A 226 27.26 -44.60 5.51
N VAL A 227 26.01 -44.93 5.17
CA VAL A 227 25.49 -44.91 3.79
C VAL A 227 25.75 -43.55 3.12
N ASP A 228 25.56 -42.44 3.85
CA ASP A 228 25.81 -41.09 3.35
C ASP A 228 27.27 -40.90 2.92
N VAL A 229 28.24 -41.38 3.70
CA VAL A 229 29.67 -41.28 3.40
C VAL A 229 30.01 -42.08 2.15
N ILE A 230 29.40 -43.27 1.98
CA ILE A 230 29.53 -44.10 0.78
C ILE A 230 28.94 -43.38 -0.44
N ASN A 231 27.77 -42.77 -0.32
CA ASN A 231 27.14 -42.00 -1.40
C ASN A 231 28.00 -40.78 -1.81
N LEU A 232 28.62 -40.08 -0.86
CA LEU A 232 29.58 -39.02 -1.15
C LEU A 232 30.85 -39.53 -1.85
N MET A 233 31.33 -40.73 -1.50
CA MET A 233 32.44 -41.35 -2.22
C MET A 233 32.04 -41.70 -3.65
N ILE A 234 30.87 -42.28 -3.89
CA ILE A 234 30.33 -42.53 -5.24
C ILE A 234 30.27 -41.23 -6.04
N ARG A 235 29.73 -40.16 -5.45
CA ARG A 235 29.70 -38.82 -6.06
C ARG A 235 31.08 -38.35 -6.49
N GLY A 236 32.07 -38.44 -5.60
CA GLY A 236 33.42 -37.95 -5.87
C GLY A 236 34.19 -38.76 -6.92
N TYR A 237 34.15 -40.09 -6.83
CA TYR A 237 34.74 -40.93 -7.88
C TYR A 237 34.02 -40.76 -9.22
N GLY A 238 32.70 -40.59 -9.21
CA GLY A 238 31.90 -40.28 -10.40
C GLY A 238 32.30 -38.95 -11.05
N ARG A 239 32.40 -37.87 -10.27
CA ARG A 239 32.84 -36.54 -10.74
C ARG A 239 34.25 -36.55 -11.34
N ALA A 240 35.11 -37.41 -10.83
CA ALA A 240 36.46 -37.62 -11.35
C ALA A 240 36.53 -38.51 -12.61
N GLY A 241 35.41 -39.13 -13.01
CA GLY A 241 35.35 -40.10 -14.11
C GLY A 241 35.95 -41.48 -13.77
N ASP A 242 36.20 -41.77 -12.49
CA ASP A 242 36.79 -43.03 -12.03
C ASP A 242 35.70 -44.05 -11.69
N LEU A 243 35.16 -44.71 -12.71
CA LEU A 243 34.12 -45.73 -12.55
C LEU A 243 34.61 -46.98 -11.83
N ASP A 244 35.90 -47.31 -11.93
CA ASP A 244 36.52 -48.43 -11.22
C ASP A 244 36.53 -48.14 -9.71
N GLY A 245 36.84 -46.90 -9.33
CA GLY A 245 36.69 -46.40 -7.96
C GLY A 245 35.25 -46.48 -7.45
N VAL A 246 34.25 -46.12 -8.27
CA VAL A 246 32.82 -46.29 -7.93
C VAL A 246 32.49 -47.76 -7.66
N GLN A 247 32.97 -48.67 -8.50
CA GLN A 247 32.75 -50.11 -8.34
C GLN A 247 33.39 -50.65 -7.06
N MET A 248 34.62 -50.25 -6.74
CA MET A 248 35.30 -50.61 -5.48
C MET A 248 34.54 -50.11 -4.24
N VAL A 249 33.96 -48.91 -4.31
CA VAL A 249 33.12 -48.36 -3.22
C VAL A 249 31.84 -49.19 -3.04
N LEU A 250 31.21 -49.66 -4.11
CA LEU A 250 30.04 -50.55 -4.04
C LEU A 250 30.39 -51.93 -3.47
N GLU A 251 31.56 -52.47 -3.82
CA GLU A 251 32.06 -53.72 -3.24
C GLU A 251 32.30 -53.57 -1.74
N THR A 252 32.90 -52.44 -1.32
CA THR A 252 33.10 -52.09 0.10
C THR A 252 31.77 -51.98 0.86
N MET A 253 30.75 -51.40 0.22
CA MET A 253 29.39 -51.31 0.76
C MET A 253 28.78 -52.70 0.98
N SER A 254 28.93 -53.60 0.01
CA SER A 254 28.45 -54.99 0.11
C SER A 254 29.19 -55.80 1.18
N ALA A 255 30.52 -55.65 1.28
CA ALA A 255 31.36 -56.30 2.28
C ALA A 255 31.04 -55.82 3.71
N SER A 256 30.58 -54.58 3.84
CA SER A 256 30.16 -53.98 5.12
C SER A 256 28.70 -54.32 5.49
N SER A 257 28.02 -55.20 4.73
CA SER A 257 26.61 -55.58 4.92
C SER A 257 25.63 -54.38 4.88
N VAL A 258 25.98 -53.32 4.16
CA VAL A 258 25.16 -52.12 3.98
C VAL A 258 24.41 -52.24 2.65
N SER A 259 23.08 -52.11 2.65
CA SER A 259 22.27 -52.24 1.43
C SER A 259 22.13 -50.91 0.68
N ALA A 260 22.23 -50.96 -0.65
CA ALA A 260 22.00 -49.80 -1.51
C ALA A 260 20.55 -49.31 -1.39
N ASN A 261 20.38 -48.00 -1.21
CA ASN A 261 19.08 -47.36 -1.10
C ASN A 261 18.82 -46.42 -2.30
N GLY A 262 17.67 -45.75 -2.30
CA GLY A 262 17.29 -44.80 -3.36
C GLY A 262 18.30 -43.67 -3.59
N GLU A 263 19.00 -43.23 -2.53
CA GLU A 263 20.06 -42.22 -2.61
C GLU A 263 21.31 -42.78 -3.30
N THR A 264 21.71 -44.01 -2.98
CA THR A 264 22.81 -44.71 -3.68
C THR A 264 22.52 -44.87 -5.17
N TYR A 265 21.30 -45.28 -5.55
CA TYR A 265 20.94 -45.39 -6.96
C TYR A 265 20.90 -44.03 -7.66
N GLY A 266 20.47 -42.96 -6.98
CA GLY A 266 20.49 -41.60 -7.50
C GLY A 266 21.90 -41.13 -7.84
N GLU A 267 22.85 -41.26 -6.90
CA GLU A 267 24.25 -40.86 -7.14
C GLU A 267 24.91 -41.70 -8.25
N LEU A 268 24.63 -43.01 -8.32
CA LEU A 268 25.13 -43.87 -9.40
C LEU A 268 24.61 -43.44 -10.77
N MET A 269 23.31 -43.13 -10.88
CA MET A 269 22.74 -42.66 -12.14
C MET A 269 23.34 -41.33 -12.57
N ILE A 270 23.60 -40.41 -11.62
CA ILE A 270 24.24 -39.13 -11.91
C ILE A 270 25.67 -39.36 -12.42
N ALA A 271 26.48 -40.16 -11.71
CA ALA A 271 27.84 -40.49 -12.12
C ALA A 271 27.89 -41.12 -13.53
N PHE A 272 26.99 -42.08 -13.82
CA PHE A 272 26.92 -42.69 -15.14
C PHE A 272 26.45 -41.73 -16.24
N LEU A 273 25.56 -40.79 -15.93
CA LEU A 273 25.08 -39.82 -16.91
C LEU A 273 26.17 -38.81 -17.26
N GLU A 274 26.96 -38.39 -16.27
CA GLU A 274 28.10 -37.48 -16.44
C GLU A 274 29.21 -38.09 -17.29
N ASP A 275 29.44 -39.40 -17.15
CA ASP A 275 30.36 -40.17 -18.01
C ASP A 275 29.76 -40.49 -19.40
N GLY A 276 28.52 -40.06 -19.67
CA GLY A 276 27.88 -40.19 -20.97
C GLY A 276 27.16 -41.52 -21.23
N MET A 277 26.99 -42.38 -20.22
CA MET A 277 26.26 -43.65 -20.32
C MET A 277 24.73 -43.49 -20.23
N GLY A 278 24.16 -42.64 -21.08
CA GLY A 278 22.73 -42.30 -21.07
C GLY A 278 21.77 -43.51 -21.18
N ASP A 279 22.09 -44.48 -22.04
CA ASP A 279 21.24 -45.66 -22.25
C ASP A 279 21.16 -46.55 -20.99
N ARG A 280 22.28 -46.66 -20.27
CA ARG A 280 22.35 -47.40 -19.00
C ARG A 280 21.51 -46.69 -17.95
N VAL A 281 21.61 -45.37 -17.86
CA VAL A 281 20.81 -44.55 -16.95
C VAL A 281 19.31 -44.68 -17.27
N LEU A 282 18.93 -44.62 -18.55
CA LEU A 282 17.54 -44.82 -18.98
C LEU A 282 16.97 -46.18 -18.54
N LYS A 283 17.77 -47.25 -18.67
CA LYS A 283 17.39 -48.58 -18.16
C LYS A 283 17.22 -48.58 -16.64
N MET A 284 18.16 -47.99 -15.91
CA MET A 284 18.10 -47.89 -14.45
C MET A 284 16.89 -47.06 -13.98
N VAL A 285 16.56 -45.96 -14.67
CA VAL A 285 15.38 -45.13 -14.38
C VAL A 285 14.09 -45.94 -14.56
N ARG A 286 14.00 -46.82 -15.55
CA ARG A 286 12.82 -47.69 -15.75
C ARG A 286 12.71 -48.78 -14.67
N GLU A 287 13.83 -49.33 -14.21
CA GLU A 287 13.87 -50.44 -13.26
C GLU A 287 13.75 -49.98 -11.79
N LYS A 288 14.38 -48.85 -11.45
CA LYS A 288 14.58 -48.37 -10.07
C LYS A 288 14.14 -46.92 -9.85
N GLY A 289 13.57 -46.26 -10.85
CA GLY A 289 13.21 -44.84 -10.79
C GLY A 289 12.25 -44.46 -9.66
N SER A 290 11.36 -45.36 -9.24
CA SER A 290 10.45 -45.13 -8.10
C SER A 290 11.14 -44.99 -6.74
N GLN A 291 12.42 -45.38 -6.65
CA GLN A 291 13.22 -45.25 -5.43
C GLN A 291 13.99 -43.93 -5.36
N LEU A 292 14.03 -43.15 -6.45
CA LEU A 292 14.78 -41.91 -6.52
C LEU A 292 14.11 -40.79 -5.73
N GLN A 293 14.92 -39.95 -5.09
CA GLN A 293 14.41 -38.73 -4.46
C GLN A 293 14.24 -37.62 -5.50
N GLU A 294 13.32 -36.68 -5.22
CA GLU A 294 13.02 -35.53 -6.09
C GLU A 294 14.29 -34.77 -6.51
N ARG A 295 15.23 -34.55 -5.57
CA ARG A 295 16.50 -33.87 -5.85
C ARG A 295 17.32 -34.55 -6.95
N HIS A 296 17.40 -35.88 -6.93
CA HIS A 296 18.16 -36.66 -7.90
C HIS A 296 17.49 -36.64 -9.26
N VAL A 297 16.15 -36.70 -9.30
CA VAL A 297 15.38 -36.60 -10.55
C VAL A 297 15.59 -35.24 -11.21
N LEU A 298 15.55 -34.15 -10.44
CA LEU A 298 15.77 -32.79 -10.96
C LEU A 298 17.21 -32.57 -11.46
N GLU A 299 18.19 -33.15 -10.78
CA GLU A 299 19.59 -33.07 -11.20
C GLU A 299 19.86 -33.88 -12.46
N LEU A 300 19.38 -35.13 -12.51
CA LEU A 300 19.41 -35.96 -13.71
C LEU A 300 18.70 -35.28 -14.88
N LEU A 301 17.59 -34.59 -14.62
CA LEU A 301 16.87 -33.81 -15.63
C LEU A 301 17.74 -32.67 -16.16
N ALA A 302 18.41 -31.92 -15.28
CA ALA A 302 19.32 -30.85 -15.68
C ALA A 302 20.50 -31.36 -16.54
N LEU A 303 21.09 -32.51 -16.16
CA LEU A 303 22.17 -33.17 -16.91
C LEU A 303 21.70 -33.71 -18.27
N ALA A 304 20.54 -34.37 -18.31
CA ALA A 304 19.94 -34.89 -19.55
C ALA A 304 19.54 -33.79 -20.54
N LEU A 305 19.33 -32.57 -20.04
CA LEU A 305 19.06 -31.35 -20.82
C LEU A 305 20.35 -30.53 -21.08
N GLY A 306 21.52 -31.05 -20.73
CA GLY A 306 22.80 -30.35 -20.88
C GLY A 306 23.29 -30.25 -22.33
N ALA A 307 24.59 -30.45 -22.54
CA ALA A 307 25.21 -30.28 -23.87
C ALA A 307 24.66 -31.23 -24.95
N LYS A 308 24.26 -32.44 -24.57
CA LYS A 308 23.61 -33.43 -25.44
C LYS A 308 22.23 -33.76 -24.88
N VAL A 309 21.19 -33.20 -25.49
CA VAL A 309 19.82 -33.42 -25.03
C VAL A 309 19.41 -34.87 -25.31
N GLN A 310 19.01 -35.59 -24.27
CA GLN A 310 18.52 -36.97 -24.35
C GLN A 310 16.99 -37.01 -24.15
N PRO A 311 16.17 -36.85 -25.20
CA PRO A 311 14.73 -36.61 -25.08
C PRO A 311 13.98 -37.79 -24.43
N GLU A 312 14.41 -39.03 -24.69
CA GLU A 312 13.79 -40.20 -24.07
C GLU A 312 14.01 -40.25 -22.56
N LEU A 313 15.21 -39.89 -22.11
CA LEU A 313 15.55 -39.82 -20.69
C LEU A 313 14.80 -38.66 -20.01
N VAL A 314 14.72 -37.49 -20.66
CA VAL A 314 13.95 -36.33 -20.17
C VAL A 314 12.49 -36.72 -19.92
N ARG A 315 11.83 -37.34 -20.90
CA ARG A 315 10.43 -37.78 -20.74
C ARG A 315 10.25 -38.85 -19.67
N ALA A 316 11.22 -39.77 -19.51
CA ALA A 316 11.18 -40.77 -18.46
C ALA A 316 11.29 -40.12 -17.06
N LEU A 317 12.19 -39.15 -16.90
CA LEU A 317 12.38 -38.41 -15.65
C LEU A 317 11.17 -37.51 -15.31
N LEU A 318 10.57 -36.84 -16.29
CA LEU A 318 9.37 -36.02 -16.08
C LEU A 318 8.19 -36.84 -15.56
N LYS A 319 8.05 -38.12 -15.96
CA LYS A 319 7.02 -39.03 -15.44
C LYS A 319 7.24 -39.46 -13.99
N LEU A 320 8.46 -39.32 -13.46
CA LEU A 320 8.76 -39.60 -12.05
C LEU A 320 8.48 -38.41 -11.14
N LEU A 321 8.31 -37.20 -11.68
CA LEU A 321 7.95 -36.03 -10.91
C LEU A 321 6.45 -36.06 -10.55
N PRO A 322 6.05 -35.50 -9.39
CA PRO A 322 4.64 -35.38 -9.04
C PRO A 322 3.84 -34.60 -10.11
N GLU A 323 2.58 -34.96 -10.32
CA GLU A 323 1.70 -34.30 -11.29
C GLU A 323 1.55 -32.80 -11.02
N GLU A 324 1.65 -32.36 -9.76
CA GLU A 324 1.62 -30.94 -9.37
C GLU A 324 2.76 -30.11 -10.00
N LEU A 325 3.90 -30.74 -10.29
CA LEU A 325 5.05 -30.06 -10.89
C LEU A 325 4.92 -29.95 -12.43
N THR A 326 4.11 -30.81 -13.05
CA THR A 326 4.10 -31.00 -14.52
C THR A 326 2.74 -30.80 -15.19
N GLY A 327 1.62 -30.92 -14.46
CA GLY A 327 0.27 -31.02 -15.00
C GLY A 327 -0.47 -29.71 -15.25
N ASP A 328 -0.14 -28.64 -14.52
CA ASP A 328 -0.91 -27.38 -14.52
C ASP A 328 -0.69 -26.48 -15.76
N GLY A 329 0.15 -26.88 -16.73
CA GLY A 329 0.54 -26.05 -17.88
C GLY A 329 1.38 -24.81 -17.54
N ARG A 330 1.48 -24.46 -16.25
CA ARG A 330 2.34 -23.41 -15.71
C ARG A 330 3.72 -23.99 -15.37
N ILE A 331 4.75 -23.16 -15.48
CA ILE A 331 6.10 -23.57 -15.09
C ILE A 331 6.21 -23.49 -13.56
N HIS A 332 6.21 -24.66 -12.90
CA HIS A 332 6.36 -24.76 -11.45
C HIS A 332 7.68 -24.10 -10.98
N PRO A 333 7.73 -23.42 -9.80
CA PRO A 333 8.93 -22.72 -9.32
C PRO A 333 10.20 -23.58 -9.32
N VAL A 334 10.07 -24.87 -8.99
CA VAL A 334 11.19 -25.83 -8.98
C VAL A 334 11.76 -26.06 -10.40
N LEU A 335 10.90 -26.28 -11.40
CA LEU A 335 11.33 -26.41 -12.80
C LEU A 335 11.86 -25.09 -13.37
N ARG A 336 11.34 -23.96 -12.91
CA ARG A 336 11.88 -22.63 -13.21
C ARG A 336 13.34 -22.50 -12.77
N ASN A 337 13.73 -23.10 -11.64
CA ASN A 337 15.13 -23.10 -11.19
C ASN A 337 16.02 -23.93 -12.12
N VAL A 338 15.56 -25.11 -12.56
CA VAL A 338 16.26 -25.94 -13.56
C VAL A 338 16.46 -25.16 -14.87
N LEU A 339 15.40 -24.55 -15.39
CA LEU A 339 15.48 -23.73 -16.61
C LEU A 339 16.43 -22.53 -16.46
N SER A 340 16.42 -21.87 -15.29
CA SER A 340 17.35 -20.76 -15.01
C SER A 340 18.81 -21.24 -14.96
N GLY A 341 19.05 -22.44 -14.43
CA GLY A 341 20.36 -23.11 -14.46
C GLY A 341 20.84 -23.40 -15.88
N LEU A 342 19.97 -23.93 -16.75
CA LEU A 342 20.29 -24.21 -18.15
C LEU A 342 20.64 -22.94 -18.93
N VAL A 343 19.94 -21.82 -18.69
CA VAL A 343 20.27 -20.52 -19.32
C VAL A 343 21.67 -20.06 -18.92
N ARG A 344 22.03 -20.15 -17.64
CA ARG A 344 23.37 -19.78 -17.15
C ARG A 344 24.47 -20.67 -17.72
N ALA A 345 24.21 -21.97 -17.82
CA ALA A 345 25.14 -22.93 -18.42
C ALA A 345 25.23 -22.78 -19.95
N GLY A 346 24.40 -21.94 -20.58
CA GLY A 346 24.35 -21.76 -22.03
C GLY A 346 23.62 -22.88 -22.78
N HIS A 347 23.01 -23.85 -22.07
CA HIS A 347 22.27 -24.98 -22.62
C HIS A 347 20.84 -24.58 -23.05
N LEU A 348 20.76 -23.64 -23.99
CA LEU A 348 19.49 -23.08 -24.45
C LEU A 348 18.64 -24.09 -25.23
N ASP A 349 19.24 -25.04 -25.93
CA ASP A 349 18.47 -26.08 -26.64
C ASP A 349 17.80 -27.06 -25.66
N GLY A 350 18.46 -27.38 -24.55
CA GLY A 350 17.85 -28.12 -23.44
C GLY A 350 16.73 -27.34 -22.77
N MET A 351 16.92 -26.04 -22.53
CA MET A 351 15.85 -25.16 -22.04
C MET A 351 14.62 -25.24 -22.95
N MET A 352 14.80 -25.16 -24.27
CA MET A 352 13.70 -25.27 -25.24
C MET A 352 13.04 -26.66 -25.23
N ALA A 353 13.83 -27.73 -25.18
CA ALA A 353 13.33 -29.09 -25.15
C ALA A 353 12.43 -29.35 -23.93
N LEU A 354 12.85 -28.88 -22.75
CA LEU A 354 12.05 -28.98 -21.53
C LEU A 354 10.74 -28.19 -21.65
N LEU A 355 10.77 -26.98 -22.22
CA LEU A 355 9.54 -26.23 -22.44
C LEU A 355 8.60 -26.98 -23.40
N ASP A 356 9.12 -27.52 -24.50
CA ASP A 356 8.32 -28.25 -25.49
C ASP A 356 7.69 -29.53 -24.91
N ASP A 357 8.39 -30.27 -24.04
CA ASP A 357 7.86 -31.47 -23.37
C ASP A 357 6.87 -31.14 -22.22
N LEU A 358 6.81 -29.89 -21.73
CA LEU A 358 5.81 -29.44 -20.76
C LEU A 358 4.48 -29.08 -21.47
N PRO A 359 3.32 -29.32 -20.84
CA PRO A 359 2.03 -28.99 -21.43
C PRO A 359 1.88 -27.49 -21.70
N ALA A 360 1.14 -27.13 -22.75
CA ALA A 360 0.83 -25.75 -23.06
C ALA A 360 -0.03 -25.12 -21.95
N PRO A 361 0.18 -23.83 -21.60
CA PRO A 361 -0.54 -23.18 -20.53
C PRO A 361 -2.03 -22.99 -20.90
N GLN A 362 -2.92 -23.35 -19.98
CA GLN A 362 -4.35 -23.06 -20.09
C GLN A 362 -4.71 -21.88 -19.19
N PHE A 363 -4.97 -20.72 -19.80
CA PHE A 363 -5.32 -19.51 -19.05
C PHE A 363 -6.84 -19.36 -18.92
N ARG A 364 -7.31 -18.97 -17.73
CA ARG A 364 -8.72 -18.55 -17.54
C ARG A 364 -8.91 -17.12 -18.03
N ALA A 365 -10.16 -16.72 -18.32
CA ALA A 365 -10.50 -15.41 -18.92
C ALA A 365 -9.99 -14.15 -18.17
N ASN A 366 -9.55 -14.27 -16.92
CA ASN A 366 -9.04 -13.17 -16.10
C ASN A 366 -7.55 -13.34 -15.69
N GLU A 367 -6.86 -14.32 -16.24
CA GLU A 367 -5.46 -14.59 -15.89
C GLU A 367 -4.50 -13.92 -16.89
N ASN A 368 -3.35 -13.47 -16.38
CA ASN A 368 -2.36 -12.78 -17.20
C ASN A 368 -1.64 -13.78 -18.12
N THR A 369 -2.01 -13.79 -19.40
CA THR A 369 -1.39 -14.59 -20.46
C THR A 369 0.07 -14.19 -20.73
N ASP A 370 0.46 -12.95 -20.38
CA ASP A 370 1.78 -12.41 -20.73
C ASP A 370 2.90 -12.92 -19.84
N GLY A 371 2.56 -13.49 -18.67
CA GLY A 371 3.52 -13.88 -17.65
C GLY A 371 4.32 -15.15 -18.00
N TYR A 372 3.91 -15.92 -19.00
CA TYR A 372 4.59 -17.15 -19.37
C TYR A 372 5.93 -16.85 -20.05
N GLY A 373 7.02 -17.40 -19.49
CA GLY A 373 8.37 -17.22 -20.01
C GLY A 373 9.03 -15.88 -19.67
N THR A 374 8.34 -14.93 -19.02
CA THR A 374 8.91 -13.62 -18.65
C THR A 374 10.21 -13.75 -17.84
N PHE A 375 10.26 -14.70 -16.89
CA PHE A 375 11.47 -14.91 -16.11
C PHE A 375 12.66 -15.38 -16.94
N LEU A 376 12.41 -16.18 -17.99
CA LEU A 376 13.46 -16.63 -18.91
C LEU A 376 13.94 -15.47 -19.77
N MET A 377 13.04 -14.60 -20.22
CA MET A 377 13.44 -13.39 -20.95
C MET A 377 14.37 -12.51 -20.09
N VAL A 378 14.03 -12.30 -18.82
CA VAL A 378 14.88 -11.56 -17.86
C VAL A 378 16.22 -12.27 -17.67
N GLU A 379 16.22 -13.59 -17.46
CA GLU A 379 17.43 -14.37 -17.23
C GLU A 379 18.35 -14.38 -18.47
N MET A 380 17.78 -14.52 -19.67
CA MET A 380 18.51 -14.49 -20.94
C MET A 380 19.12 -13.11 -21.21
N LEU A 381 18.40 -12.03 -20.89
CA LEU A 381 18.93 -10.66 -20.98
C LEU A 381 20.04 -10.41 -19.95
N ARG A 382 19.90 -10.94 -18.73
CA ARG A 382 20.92 -10.81 -17.67
C ARG A 382 22.22 -11.55 -17.99
N ASN A 383 22.13 -12.68 -18.69
CA ASN A 383 23.29 -13.49 -19.11
C ASN A 383 23.79 -13.11 -20.52
N ASP A 384 23.38 -11.95 -21.07
CA ASP A 384 23.81 -11.45 -22.39
C ASP A 384 23.69 -12.47 -23.54
N VAL A 385 22.66 -13.34 -23.49
CA VAL A 385 22.45 -14.38 -24.49
C VAL A 385 22.37 -13.74 -25.89
N PRO A 386 23.04 -14.30 -26.93
CA PRO A 386 23.02 -13.73 -28.26
C PRO A 386 21.59 -13.46 -28.76
N PHE A 387 21.36 -12.27 -29.32
CA PHE A 387 20.02 -11.82 -29.74
C PHE A 387 19.31 -12.84 -30.65
N ASP A 388 20.04 -13.53 -31.54
CA ASP A 388 19.42 -14.51 -32.45
C ASP A 388 18.87 -15.74 -31.71
N ARG A 389 19.44 -16.11 -30.56
CA ARG A 389 18.91 -17.16 -29.68
C ARG A 389 17.68 -16.65 -28.93
N LEU A 390 17.73 -15.42 -28.40
CA LEU A 390 16.57 -14.78 -27.77
C LEU A 390 15.40 -14.66 -28.75
N ASN A 391 15.66 -14.18 -29.97
CA ASN A 391 14.63 -14.01 -30.99
C ASN A 391 14.00 -15.35 -31.38
N ARG A 392 14.79 -16.42 -31.55
CA ARG A 392 14.26 -17.77 -31.77
C ARG A 392 13.37 -18.25 -30.63
N PHE A 393 13.74 -17.98 -29.38
CA PHE A 393 12.92 -18.30 -28.23
C PHE A 393 11.58 -17.55 -28.26
N LEU A 394 11.59 -16.24 -28.52
CA LEU A 394 10.37 -15.43 -28.64
C LEU A 394 9.46 -15.93 -29.77
N GLN A 395 10.02 -16.23 -30.94
CA GLN A 395 9.27 -16.80 -32.07
C GLN A 395 8.61 -18.12 -31.69
N ARG A 396 9.33 -19.01 -30.99
CA ARG A 396 8.77 -20.29 -30.56
C ARG A 396 7.63 -20.13 -29.57
N LEU A 397 7.72 -19.19 -28.63
CA LEU A 397 6.63 -18.90 -27.68
C LEU A 397 5.36 -18.40 -28.38
N VAL A 398 5.51 -17.60 -29.43
CA VAL A 398 4.40 -17.11 -30.24
C VAL A 398 3.81 -18.24 -31.09
N GLN A 399 4.66 -19.04 -31.76
CA GLN A 399 4.24 -20.16 -32.63
C GLN A 399 3.52 -21.28 -31.86
N THR A 400 3.93 -21.54 -30.62
CA THR A 400 3.33 -22.57 -29.76
C THR A 400 2.15 -22.06 -28.94
N GLU A 401 1.73 -20.81 -29.18
CA GLU A 401 0.66 -20.11 -28.46
C GLU A 401 0.85 -20.05 -26.93
N ARG A 402 2.07 -20.30 -26.44
CA ARG A 402 2.41 -20.23 -25.02
C ARG A 402 2.45 -18.79 -24.51
N ASN A 403 2.82 -17.84 -25.38
CA ASN A 403 2.75 -16.40 -25.11
C ASN A 403 2.65 -15.60 -26.42
N ALA A 404 1.45 -15.15 -26.76
CA ALA A 404 1.20 -14.35 -27.97
C ALA A 404 1.88 -12.97 -27.95
N ARG A 405 2.11 -12.40 -26.76
CA ARG A 405 2.72 -11.07 -26.57
C ARG A 405 4.18 -11.14 -26.13
N ALA A 406 4.89 -12.21 -26.49
CA ALA A 406 6.27 -12.44 -26.05
C ALA A 406 7.22 -11.28 -26.42
N TYR A 407 7.06 -10.68 -27.61
CA TYR A 407 7.90 -9.57 -28.06
C TYR A 407 7.66 -8.27 -27.26
N GLN A 408 6.41 -7.98 -26.91
CA GLN A 408 6.05 -6.82 -26.09
C GLN A 408 6.63 -6.96 -24.67
N VAL A 409 6.51 -8.15 -24.08
CA VAL A 409 7.07 -8.46 -22.76
C VAL A 409 8.60 -8.39 -22.78
N ALA A 410 9.24 -8.91 -23.83
CA ALA A 410 10.70 -8.82 -23.99
C ALA A 410 11.17 -7.36 -24.14
N CYS A 411 10.43 -6.55 -24.89
CA CYS A 411 10.66 -5.11 -25.01
C CYS A 411 10.58 -4.42 -23.64
N GLU A 412 9.55 -4.72 -22.84
CA GLU A 412 9.39 -4.18 -21.49
C GLU A 412 10.56 -4.59 -20.58
N CYS A 413 10.95 -5.87 -20.60
CA CYS A 413 12.07 -6.40 -19.81
C CYS A 413 13.38 -5.71 -20.19
N ALA A 414 13.67 -5.58 -21.49
CA ALA A 414 14.87 -4.91 -21.98
C ALA A 414 14.87 -3.41 -21.66
N ALA A 415 13.72 -2.73 -21.75
CA ALA A 415 13.58 -1.32 -21.39
C ALA A 415 13.83 -1.08 -19.90
N LYS A 416 13.28 -1.93 -19.02
CA LYS A 416 13.52 -1.85 -17.57
C LYS A 416 14.97 -2.12 -17.20
N ALA A 417 15.60 -3.09 -17.87
CA ALA A 417 16.99 -3.45 -17.63
C ALA A 417 18.00 -2.45 -18.22
N GLY A 418 17.58 -1.53 -19.09
CA GLY A 418 18.52 -0.67 -19.80
C GLY A 418 19.33 -1.41 -20.87
N HIS A 419 18.84 -2.56 -21.35
CA HIS A 419 19.62 -3.47 -22.16
C HIS A 419 19.76 -2.99 -23.63
N PRO A 420 20.95 -3.07 -24.26
CA PRO A 420 21.17 -2.59 -25.64
C PRO A 420 20.25 -3.23 -26.70
N TYR A 421 19.76 -4.45 -26.44
CA TYR A 421 18.85 -5.15 -27.34
C TYR A 421 17.47 -4.52 -27.47
N PHE A 422 17.09 -3.56 -26.61
CA PHE A 422 15.76 -2.97 -26.68
C PHE A 422 15.43 -2.39 -28.07
N ALA A 423 16.36 -1.66 -28.70
CA ALA A 423 16.16 -1.15 -30.06
C ALA A 423 16.04 -2.27 -31.11
N ARG A 424 16.76 -3.38 -30.95
CA ARG A 424 16.68 -4.55 -31.85
C ARG A 424 15.36 -5.30 -31.67
N LEU A 425 14.86 -5.39 -30.44
CA LEU A 425 13.56 -5.98 -30.13
C LEU A 425 12.41 -5.16 -30.71
N LEU A 426 12.49 -3.82 -30.65
CA LEU A 426 11.53 -2.94 -31.31
C LEU A 426 11.53 -3.15 -32.84
N ALA A 427 12.71 -3.30 -33.46
CA ALA A 427 12.79 -3.61 -34.88
C ALA A 427 12.19 -4.98 -35.22
N ALA A 428 12.31 -5.97 -34.34
CA ALA A 428 11.68 -7.28 -34.49
C ALA A 428 10.16 -7.26 -34.24
N LEU A 429 9.66 -6.32 -33.43
CA LEU A 429 8.25 -6.13 -33.12
C LEU A 429 7.51 -5.31 -34.20
N ALA A 430 8.19 -4.38 -34.87
CA ALA A 430 7.63 -3.54 -35.93
C ALA A 430 6.86 -4.26 -37.06
N PRO A 431 7.25 -5.46 -37.55
CA PRO A 431 6.44 -6.19 -38.52
C PRO A 431 5.20 -6.87 -37.94
N LEU A 432 5.10 -7.00 -36.62
CA LEU A 432 4.00 -7.68 -35.93
C LEU A 432 2.90 -6.69 -35.49
N GLU A 433 3.26 -5.44 -35.16
CA GLU A 433 2.33 -4.40 -34.76
C GLU A 433 2.81 -2.99 -35.13
N ASP A 434 1.85 -2.06 -35.28
CA ASP A 434 2.16 -0.65 -35.50
C ASP A 434 2.71 0.00 -34.23
N LEU A 435 4.00 0.33 -34.26
CA LEU A 435 4.70 0.96 -33.14
C LEU A 435 4.21 2.39 -32.90
N ARG A 436 3.99 2.73 -31.63
CA ARG A 436 3.58 4.08 -31.19
C ARG A 436 4.75 4.86 -30.58
N PRO A 437 4.69 6.21 -30.53
CA PRO A 437 5.80 7.04 -30.01
C PRO A 437 6.26 6.66 -28.60
N HIS A 438 5.36 6.22 -27.73
CA HIS A 438 5.67 5.89 -26.33
C HIS A 438 6.67 4.73 -26.15
N TYR A 439 6.81 3.82 -27.13
CA TYR A 439 7.82 2.76 -27.10
C TYR A 439 9.25 3.32 -27.09
N PHE A 440 9.46 4.53 -27.59
CA PHE A 440 10.76 5.17 -27.71
C PHE A 440 11.13 6.05 -26.51
N TRP A 441 10.19 6.37 -25.60
CA TRP A 441 10.47 7.19 -24.42
C TRP A 441 11.55 6.60 -23.50
N PRO A 442 11.56 5.28 -23.21
CA PRO A 442 12.66 4.68 -22.46
C PRO A 442 14.00 4.78 -23.20
N LEU A 443 14.01 4.67 -24.54
CA LEU A 443 15.23 4.83 -25.35
C LEU A 443 15.79 6.25 -25.23
N PHE A 444 14.95 7.28 -25.30
CA PHE A 444 15.39 8.66 -25.10
C PHE A 444 16.08 8.82 -23.75
N MET A 445 15.48 8.30 -22.68
CA MET A 445 16.03 8.41 -21.32
C MET A 445 17.35 7.64 -21.14
N GLN A 446 17.47 6.44 -21.73
CA GLN A 446 18.69 5.63 -21.67
C GLN A 446 19.84 6.24 -22.50
N ARG A 447 19.54 6.64 -23.75
CA ARG A 447 20.52 7.21 -24.69
C ARG A 447 20.98 8.60 -24.30
N THR A 448 20.12 9.39 -23.67
CA THR A 448 20.54 10.69 -23.09
C THR A 448 21.62 10.51 -22.02
N LYS A 449 21.53 9.45 -21.20
CA LYS A 449 22.51 9.19 -20.13
C LYS A 449 23.85 8.67 -20.64
N THR A 450 23.84 7.89 -21.72
CA THR A 450 25.03 7.22 -22.27
C THR A 450 25.73 8.08 -23.32
N ASP A 451 24.98 8.61 -24.27
CA ASP A 451 25.47 9.26 -25.49
C ASP A 451 25.10 10.76 -25.57
N GLY A 452 24.48 11.32 -24.52
CA GLY A 452 24.09 12.73 -24.47
C GLY A 452 23.12 13.15 -25.60
N GLU A 453 23.38 14.31 -26.22
CA GLU A 453 22.54 14.85 -27.31
C GLU A 453 22.58 13.99 -28.57
N ALA A 454 23.74 13.41 -28.89
CA ALA A 454 23.89 12.51 -30.04
C ALA A 454 23.00 11.26 -29.89
N GLY A 455 22.85 10.76 -28.66
CA GLY A 455 21.92 9.68 -28.33
C GLY A 455 20.47 10.03 -28.65
N VAL A 456 20.01 11.21 -28.24
CA VAL A 456 18.64 11.69 -28.51
C VAL A 456 18.36 11.77 -30.02
N LEU A 457 19.30 12.36 -30.78
CA LEU A 457 19.18 12.44 -32.24
C LEU A 457 19.23 11.04 -32.91
N GLY A 458 20.04 10.13 -32.38
CA GLY A 458 20.09 8.74 -32.84
C GLY A 458 18.77 7.99 -32.61
N VAL A 459 18.05 8.27 -31.51
CA VAL A 459 16.72 7.69 -31.27
C VAL A 459 15.70 8.24 -32.29
N LEU A 460 15.73 9.54 -32.61
CA LEU A 460 14.87 10.09 -33.68
C LEU A 460 15.14 9.45 -35.04
N GLN A 461 16.41 9.22 -35.38
CA GLN A 461 16.77 8.48 -36.59
C GLN A 461 16.27 7.03 -36.56
N THR A 462 16.23 6.40 -35.37
CA THR A 462 15.68 5.05 -35.20
C THR A 462 14.16 5.05 -35.38
N MET A 463 13.45 6.05 -34.84
CA MET A 463 12.02 6.25 -35.09
C MET A 463 11.74 6.39 -36.59
N ARG A 464 12.54 7.20 -37.30
CA ARG A 464 12.46 7.35 -38.77
C ARG A 464 12.67 6.01 -39.49
N LYS A 465 13.68 5.24 -39.11
CA LYS A 465 13.95 3.90 -39.70
C LYS A 465 12.77 2.94 -39.49
N LEU A 466 12.10 3.02 -38.35
CA LEU A 466 10.93 2.21 -38.00
C LEU A 466 9.60 2.84 -38.44
N LYS A 467 9.63 3.92 -39.24
CA LYS A 467 8.45 4.63 -39.77
C LYS A 467 7.49 5.17 -38.69
N VAL A 468 8.03 5.55 -37.53
CA VAL A 468 7.26 6.18 -36.45
C VAL A 468 7.59 7.67 -36.40
N ASP A 469 6.58 8.52 -36.52
CA ASP A 469 6.74 9.96 -36.36
C ASP A 469 6.68 10.35 -34.87
N PRO A 470 7.56 11.24 -34.39
CA PRO A 470 7.45 11.77 -33.04
C PRO A 470 6.23 12.69 -32.93
N ASP A 471 5.49 12.56 -31.83
CA ASP A 471 4.38 13.45 -31.48
C ASP A 471 4.86 14.67 -30.66
N GLN A 472 3.94 15.60 -30.42
CA GLN A 472 4.20 16.82 -29.65
C GLN A 472 4.68 16.53 -28.23
N GLU A 473 4.14 15.49 -27.58
CA GLU A 473 4.54 15.09 -26.23
C GLU A 473 5.98 14.59 -26.20
N THR A 474 6.34 13.69 -27.13
CA THR A 474 7.70 13.17 -27.29
C THR A 474 8.71 14.30 -27.47
N LEU A 475 8.40 15.26 -28.36
CA LEU A 475 9.28 16.39 -28.62
C LEU A 475 9.43 17.33 -27.41
N THR A 476 8.33 17.66 -26.75
CA THR A 476 8.29 18.63 -25.64
C THR A 476 8.94 18.09 -24.37
N GLN A 477 8.69 16.82 -24.02
CA GLN A 477 9.13 16.26 -22.74
C GLN A 477 10.48 15.54 -22.84
N TYR A 478 10.74 14.80 -23.93
CA TYR A 478 11.87 13.87 -24.02
C TYR A 478 13.00 14.34 -24.94
N VAL A 479 12.72 15.17 -25.94
CA VAL A 479 13.71 15.60 -26.95
C VAL A 479 14.26 16.99 -26.63
N LEU A 480 13.44 18.05 -26.75
CA LEU A 480 13.90 19.44 -26.68
C LEU A 480 14.60 19.80 -25.35
N PRO A 481 14.10 19.40 -24.16
CA PRO A 481 14.76 19.71 -22.89
C PRO A 481 16.16 19.10 -22.74
N LYS A 482 16.53 18.12 -23.58
CA LYS A 482 17.80 17.40 -23.50
C LYS A 482 18.85 17.90 -24.50
N LEU A 483 18.51 18.87 -25.38
CA LEU A 483 19.35 19.35 -26.47
C LEU A 483 19.89 20.78 -26.23
N ALA A 484 20.55 21.01 -25.09
CA ALA A 484 20.98 22.35 -24.70
C ALA A 484 22.04 23.00 -25.61
N LEU A 485 22.94 22.21 -26.22
CA LEU A 485 23.98 22.66 -27.13
C LEU A 485 23.44 22.84 -28.55
N THR A 486 22.71 21.83 -29.05
CA THR A 486 22.11 21.88 -30.38
C THR A 486 21.15 23.06 -30.52
N LEU A 487 20.39 23.37 -29.47
CA LEU A 487 19.42 24.47 -29.46
C LEU A 487 20.03 25.86 -29.24
N LYS A 488 21.36 26.00 -29.08
CA LYS A 488 22.00 27.33 -29.04
C LYS A 488 21.80 28.08 -30.36
N ASP A 489 22.00 27.39 -31.48
CA ASP A 489 21.68 27.91 -32.80
C ASP A 489 20.36 27.32 -33.30
N SER A 490 19.30 28.10 -33.15
CA SER A 490 17.95 27.70 -33.54
C SER A 490 17.84 27.35 -35.03
N ARG A 491 18.63 27.98 -35.91
CA ARG A 491 18.60 27.70 -37.35
C ARG A 491 19.30 26.39 -37.70
N ALA A 492 20.44 26.13 -37.08
CA ALA A 492 21.15 24.86 -37.23
C ALA A 492 20.33 23.70 -36.65
N ALA A 493 19.69 23.91 -35.49
CA ALA A 493 18.83 22.91 -34.86
C ALA A 493 17.69 22.45 -35.78
N LEU A 494 16.98 23.37 -36.43
CA LEU A 494 15.89 23.02 -37.36
C LEU A 494 16.36 22.15 -38.52
N LYS A 495 17.53 22.43 -39.10
CA LYS A 495 18.13 21.58 -40.16
C LYS A 495 18.48 20.18 -39.65
N ILE A 496 18.95 20.07 -38.41
CA ILE A 496 19.28 18.79 -37.78
C ILE A 496 17.99 17.96 -37.56
N PHE A 497 16.90 18.58 -37.09
CA PHE A 497 15.62 17.89 -36.93
C PHE A 497 15.02 17.43 -38.25
N GLU A 498 15.12 18.24 -39.30
CA GLU A 498 14.70 17.89 -40.65
C GLU A 498 15.52 16.71 -41.20
N ALA A 499 16.85 16.71 -40.97
CA ALA A 499 17.72 15.58 -41.31
C ALA A 499 17.35 14.31 -40.53
N CYS A 500 16.89 14.43 -39.28
CA CYS A 500 16.36 13.33 -38.48
C CYS A 500 14.96 12.86 -38.91
N GLY A 501 14.30 13.54 -39.86
CA GLY A 501 12.98 13.18 -40.38
C GLY A 501 11.81 13.69 -39.54
N VAL A 502 12.02 14.67 -38.65
CA VAL A 502 10.94 15.28 -37.88
C VAL A 502 10.17 16.24 -38.79
N ARG A 503 8.85 16.05 -38.91
CA ARG A 503 8.00 16.94 -39.70
C ARG A 503 7.95 18.34 -39.08
N THR A 504 8.25 19.37 -39.87
CA THR A 504 8.23 20.78 -39.43
C THR A 504 6.88 21.17 -38.82
N ALA A 505 5.76 20.71 -39.40
CA ALA A 505 4.43 20.99 -38.85
C ALA A 505 4.24 20.52 -37.39
N VAL A 506 4.87 19.42 -36.99
CA VAL A 506 4.77 18.87 -35.62
C VAL A 506 5.81 19.50 -34.70
N LEU A 507 6.98 19.86 -35.23
CA LEU A 507 8.08 20.44 -34.46
C LEU A 507 7.84 21.89 -34.02
N MET A 508 7.22 22.70 -34.88
CA MET A 508 7.20 24.16 -34.73
C MET A 508 6.57 24.63 -33.42
N THR A 509 5.42 24.07 -33.05
CA THR A 509 4.74 24.41 -31.78
C THR A 509 5.59 24.05 -30.54
N PRO A 510 6.08 22.79 -30.37
CA PRO A 510 7.03 22.44 -29.30
C PRO A 510 8.29 23.31 -29.29
N PHE A 511 8.85 23.61 -30.45
CA PHE A 511 10.09 24.38 -30.58
C PHE A 511 9.90 25.83 -30.13
N ILE A 512 8.81 26.48 -30.56
CA ILE A 512 8.43 27.82 -30.10
C ILE A 512 8.16 27.81 -28.59
N SER A 513 7.42 26.81 -28.09
CA SER A 513 7.16 26.63 -26.66
C SER A 513 8.47 26.59 -25.85
N HIS A 514 9.46 25.81 -26.31
CA HIS A 514 10.77 25.72 -25.66
C HIS A 514 11.54 27.06 -25.66
N LEU A 515 11.55 27.78 -26.78
CA LEU A 515 12.19 29.10 -26.87
C LEU A 515 11.51 30.14 -25.97
N LEU A 516 10.18 30.08 -25.86
CA LEU A 516 9.42 30.94 -24.95
C LEU A 516 9.81 30.65 -23.49
N TYR A 517 9.96 29.39 -23.08
CA TYR A 517 10.46 29.06 -21.73
C TYR A 517 11.85 29.62 -21.43
N GLN A 518 12.70 29.78 -22.46
CA GLN A 518 14.04 30.36 -22.35
C GLN A 518 14.09 31.90 -22.48
N ASN A 519 12.94 32.59 -22.60
CA ASN A 519 12.85 34.04 -22.79
C ASN A 519 13.52 34.57 -24.09
N ARG A 520 13.53 33.77 -25.16
CA ARG A 520 14.16 34.11 -26.46
C ARG A 520 13.16 34.67 -27.49
N PHE A 521 12.55 35.82 -27.20
CA PHE A 521 11.49 36.40 -28.05
C PHE A 521 11.91 36.73 -29.48
N ASP A 522 13.10 37.30 -29.67
CA ASP A 522 13.55 37.76 -31.00
C ASP A 522 13.71 36.58 -31.98
N GLU A 523 14.13 35.42 -31.48
CA GLU A 523 14.24 34.20 -32.27
C GLU A 523 12.89 33.55 -32.58
N VAL A 524 11.94 33.61 -31.63
CA VAL A 524 10.56 33.19 -31.88
C VAL A 524 9.96 34.01 -33.03
N LEU A 525 10.13 35.33 -33.01
CA LEU A 525 9.66 36.21 -34.08
C LEU A 525 10.30 35.89 -35.44
N GLU A 526 11.62 35.65 -35.44
CA GLU A 526 12.33 35.27 -36.67
C GLU A 526 11.78 33.97 -37.27
N ILE A 527 11.58 32.95 -36.42
CA ILE A 527 11.13 31.63 -36.83
C ILE A 527 9.69 31.66 -37.32
N VAL A 528 8.78 32.31 -36.59
CA VAL A 528 7.35 32.39 -36.95
C VAL A 528 7.14 33.17 -38.25
N ARG A 529 7.96 34.21 -38.51
CA ARG A 529 7.91 34.97 -39.77
C ARG A 529 8.45 34.15 -40.94
N ARG A 530 9.50 33.37 -40.72
CA ARG A 530 10.21 32.62 -41.76
C ARG A 530 9.50 31.33 -42.18
N TYR A 531 8.88 30.62 -41.25
CA TYR A 531 8.24 29.33 -41.52
C TYR A 531 6.71 29.46 -41.48
N PRO A 532 6.00 29.31 -42.62
CA PRO A 532 4.56 29.49 -42.70
C PRO A 532 3.80 28.22 -42.28
N THR A 533 4.04 27.74 -41.05
CA THR A 533 3.31 26.59 -40.48
C THR A 533 2.20 27.05 -39.55
N LYS A 534 1.06 26.34 -39.58
CA LYS A 534 0.00 26.55 -38.59
C LYS A 534 0.47 26.12 -37.21
N LEU A 535 0.19 26.94 -36.20
CA LEU A 535 0.60 26.75 -34.81
C LEU A 535 -0.60 26.40 -33.94
N ASP A 536 -0.41 25.49 -33.01
CA ASP A 536 -1.41 25.22 -31.98
C ASP A 536 -1.24 26.22 -30.83
N THR A 537 -2.15 27.19 -30.79
CA THR A 537 -2.15 28.29 -29.83
C THR A 537 -2.50 27.86 -28.41
N GLU A 538 -3.26 26.76 -28.22
CA GLU A 538 -3.66 26.27 -26.90
C GLU A 538 -2.44 25.78 -26.12
N THR A 539 -1.58 25.01 -26.78
CA THR A 539 -0.35 24.48 -26.16
C THR A 539 0.73 25.55 -25.92
N LEU A 540 0.64 26.70 -26.60
CA LEU A 540 1.54 27.86 -26.41
C LEU A 540 1.07 28.80 -25.29
N LEU A 541 -0.14 28.63 -24.77
CA LEU A 541 -0.71 29.49 -23.74
C LEU A 541 0.12 29.50 -22.45
N TRP A 542 0.51 28.33 -21.94
CA TRP A 542 1.25 28.23 -20.68
C TRP A 542 2.65 28.87 -20.73
N PRO A 543 3.48 28.65 -21.77
CA PRO A 543 4.70 29.41 -21.98
C PRO A 543 4.47 30.93 -21.98
N LEU A 544 3.40 31.41 -22.64
CA LEU A 544 3.06 32.83 -22.70
C LEU A 544 2.63 33.40 -21.33
N ILE A 545 1.84 32.64 -20.54
CA ILE A 545 1.47 33.00 -19.17
C ILE A 545 2.71 33.14 -18.28
N LEU A 546 3.66 32.20 -18.39
CA LEU A 546 4.92 32.28 -17.66
C LEU A 546 5.67 33.56 -18.04
N GLN A 547 5.83 33.83 -19.34
CA GLN A 547 6.57 35.00 -19.80
C GLN A 547 5.89 36.31 -19.41
N ALA A 548 4.56 36.38 -19.43
CA ALA A 548 3.81 37.54 -18.94
C ALA A 548 4.03 37.80 -17.43
N ASN A 549 4.15 36.73 -16.64
CA ASN A 549 4.41 36.83 -15.20
C ASN A 549 5.86 37.21 -14.86
N VAL A 550 6.83 36.70 -15.62
CA VAL A 550 8.26 36.96 -15.39
C VAL A 550 8.66 38.34 -15.90
N ASN A 551 8.21 38.72 -17.11
CA ASN A 551 8.68 39.93 -17.80
C ASN A 551 7.64 41.06 -17.80
N ARG A 552 7.59 41.85 -16.72
CA ARG A 552 6.55 42.88 -16.52
C ARG A 552 6.91 44.30 -16.97
N SER A 553 8.13 44.55 -17.41
CA SER A 553 8.51 45.89 -17.91
C SER A 553 7.81 46.21 -19.23
N GLY A 554 7.51 47.49 -19.50
CA GLY A 554 6.84 47.90 -20.75
C GLY A 554 7.56 47.46 -22.03
N ALA A 555 8.90 47.43 -22.05
CA ALA A 555 9.67 46.95 -23.20
C ALA A 555 9.43 45.46 -23.49
N HIS A 556 9.32 44.63 -22.44
CA HIS A 556 9.03 43.21 -22.59
C HIS A 556 7.56 42.93 -22.88
N GLN A 557 6.62 43.70 -22.31
CA GLN A 557 5.20 43.62 -22.65
C GLN A 557 4.96 43.94 -24.14
N ARG A 558 5.69 44.92 -24.68
CA ARG A 558 5.70 45.24 -26.12
C ARG A 558 6.18 44.06 -26.97
N LYS A 559 7.33 43.46 -26.62
CA LYS A 559 7.84 42.27 -27.31
C LYS A 559 6.89 41.08 -27.20
N LEU A 560 6.27 40.87 -26.04
CA LEU A 560 5.29 39.83 -25.81
C LEU A 560 4.05 40.04 -26.70
N ALA A 561 3.55 41.26 -26.82
CA ALA A 561 2.44 41.59 -27.71
C ALA A 561 2.82 41.34 -29.19
N GLU A 562 4.01 41.73 -29.62
CA GLU A 562 4.53 41.44 -30.97
C GLU A 562 4.57 39.93 -31.25
N VAL A 563 4.99 39.12 -30.27
CA VAL A 563 5.03 37.66 -30.36
C VAL A 563 3.63 37.06 -30.40
N ILE A 564 2.70 37.52 -29.56
CA ILE A 564 1.30 37.07 -29.57
C ILE A 564 0.65 37.37 -30.92
N ARG A 565 0.91 38.56 -31.50
CA ARG A 565 0.44 38.92 -32.84
C ARG A 565 0.99 37.97 -33.90
N ALA A 566 2.30 37.75 -33.92
CA ALA A 566 2.94 36.86 -34.90
C ALA A 566 2.44 35.41 -34.78
N ILE A 567 2.24 34.90 -33.56
CA ILE A 567 1.68 33.56 -33.32
C ILE A 567 0.21 33.51 -33.75
N GLY A 568 -0.59 34.54 -33.44
CA GLY A 568 -2.02 34.61 -33.79
C GLY A 568 -2.27 34.60 -35.29
N GLU A 569 -1.46 35.29 -36.09
CA GLU A 569 -1.53 35.26 -37.57
C GLU A 569 -1.26 33.86 -38.15
N ARG A 570 -0.59 32.99 -37.39
CA ARG A 570 -0.25 31.62 -37.75
C ARG A 570 -1.10 30.59 -37.00
N SER A 571 -2.16 31.01 -36.32
CA SER A 571 -3.01 30.09 -35.55
C SER A 571 -3.62 29.00 -36.44
N ALA A 572 -3.64 27.76 -35.93
CA ALA A 572 -4.37 26.66 -36.55
C ALA A 572 -5.88 26.91 -36.56
N ASP A 573 -6.40 27.55 -35.50
CA ASP A 573 -7.78 28.01 -35.39
C ASP A 573 -7.83 29.55 -35.35
N THR A 574 -8.32 30.14 -36.43
CA THR A 574 -8.44 31.60 -36.57
C THR A 574 -9.46 32.23 -35.63
N ARG A 575 -10.36 31.43 -35.02
CA ARG A 575 -11.35 31.90 -34.06
C ARG A 575 -10.86 31.81 -32.62
N HIS A 576 -9.68 31.26 -32.37
CA HIS A 576 -9.15 31.12 -31.01
C HIS A 576 -8.67 32.45 -30.43
N ASP A 577 -9.25 32.85 -29.30
CA ASP A 577 -8.87 34.03 -28.54
C ASP A 577 -7.67 33.77 -27.62
N LEU A 578 -6.46 33.68 -28.19
CA LEU A 578 -5.22 33.45 -27.43
C LEU A 578 -4.96 34.59 -26.41
N ALA A 579 -5.15 35.84 -26.85
CA ALA A 579 -4.83 37.02 -26.07
C ALA A 579 -5.82 37.22 -24.90
N GLY A 580 -7.12 37.02 -25.14
CA GLY A 580 -8.12 37.07 -24.08
C GLY A 580 -7.99 35.90 -23.11
N GLN A 581 -7.74 34.68 -23.59
CA GLN A 581 -7.50 33.53 -22.71
C GLN A 581 -6.27 33.72 -21.81
N LEU A 582 -5.18 34.26 -22.35
CA LEU A 582 -4.00 34.66 -21.57
C LEU A 582 -4.36 35.63 -20.43
N LEU A 583 -5.13 36.68 -20.72
CA LEU A 583 -5.53 37.68 -19.73
C LEU A 583 -6.43 37.09 -18.63
N LEU A 584 -7.35 36.18 -18.98
CA LEU A 584 -8.22 35.52 -18.02
C LEU A 584 -7.42 34.63 -17.05
N GLU A 585 -6.46 33.86 -17.55
CA GLU A 585 -5.59 33.02 -16.72
C GLU A 585 -4.69 33.84 -15.80
N LEU A 586 -4.21 35.00 -16.25
CA LEU A 586 -3.46 35.93 -15.42
C LEU A 586 -4.30 36.51 -14.27
N ILE A 587 -5.61 36.70 -14.45
CA ILE A 587 -6.53 37.16 -13.40
C ILE A 587 -6.91 36.01 -12.45
N SER A 588 -7.18 34.83 -12.99
CA SER A 588 -7.61 33.63 -12.25
C SER A 588 -6.54 33.15 -11.26
N ASN A 589 -5.28 33.24 -11.64
CA ASN A 589 -4.17 32.69 -10.85
C ASN A 589 -3.83 33.59 -9.65
N LYS A 590 -4.19 33.16 -8.43
CA LYS A 590 -3.90 33.86 -7.15
C LYS A 590 -2.41 34.15 -6.90
N LYS A 591 -1.48 33.46 -7.58
CA LYS A 591 -0.03 33.68 -7.47
C LYS A 591 0.49 34.74 -8.45
N SER A 592 -0.33 35.16 -9.43
CA SER A 592 0.02 36.23 -10.33
C SER A 592 0.08 37.55 -9.54
N LYS A 593 1.14 38.34 -9.73
CA LYS A 593 1.27 39.66 -9.10
C LYS A 593 0.83 40.78 -10.05
N HIS A 594 -0.08 40.47 -10.99
CA HIS A 594 -0.56 41.45 -11.95
C HIS A 594 -1.58 42.36 -11.27
N ASP A 595 -1.19 43.60 -11.05
CA ASP A 595 -2.07 44.67 -10.61
C ASP A 595 -2.92 45.21 -11.77
N ALA A 596 -3.96 45.97 -11.44
CA ALA A 596 -4.82 46.58 -12.45
C ALA A 596 -4.06 47.53 -13.40
N ALA A 597 -2.94 48.13 -12.97
CA ALA A 597 -2.13 49.00 -13.83
C ALA A 597 -1.31 48.22 -14.86
N SER A 598 -0.68 47.11 -14.48
CA SER A 598 0.08 46.27 -15.42
C SER A 598 -0.80 45.58 -16.46
N LEU A 599 -2.01 45.16 -16.10
CA LEU A 599 -2.99 44.61 -17.06
C LEU A 599 -3.48 45.69 -18.05
N ARG A 600 -3.67 46.94 -17.60
CA ARG A 600 -3.99 48.06 -18.49
C ARG A 600 -2.85 48.37 -19.45
N ALA A 601 -1.60 48.34 -18.98
CA ALA A 601 -0.43 48.55 -19.83
C ALA A 601 -0.31 47.47 -20.91
N LEU A 602 -0.55 46.20 -20.56
CA LEU A 602 -0.56 45.10 -21.53
C LEU A 602 -1.69 45.24 -22.55
N LEU A 603 -2.90 45.61 -22.11
CA LEU A 603 -4.04 45.90 -23.00
C LEU A 603 -3.76 47.10 -23.94
N ALA A 604 -3.04 48.12 -23.48
CA ALA A 604 -2.65 49.25 -24.32
C ALA A 604 -1.65 48.84 -25.41
N GLU A 605 -0.71 47.94 -25.09
CA GLU A 605 0.17 47.36 -26.12
C GLU A 605 -0.63 46.41 -27.05
N PHE A 606 -1.66 45.71 -26.57
CA PHE A 606 -2.56 44.94 -27.45
C PHE A 606 -3.28 45.82 -28.47
N ASP A 607 -3.80 46.98 -28.06
CA ASP A 607 -4.39 47.97 -28.99
C ASP A 607 -3.36 48.47 -30.01
N ARG A 608 -2.12 48.76 -29.57
CA ARG A 608 -1.03 49.21 -30.43
C ARG A 608 -0.61 48.20 -31.49
N PHE A 609 -0.60 46.90 -31.15
CA PHE A 609 -0.37 45.82 -32.10
C PHE A 609 -1.69 45.29 -32.68
N GLU A 610 -2.80 46.02 -32.55
CA GLU A 610 -4.15 45.71 -33.04
C GLU A 610 -4.74 44.35 -32.59
N ILE A 611 -4.16 43.69 -31.59
CA ILE A 611 -4.56 42.35 -31.11
C ILE A 611 -5.99 42.44 -30.57
N LYS A 612 -6.86 41.52 -31.00
CA LYS A 612 -8.26 41.48 -30.56
C LYS A 612 -8.48 40.42 -29.49
N ILE A 613 -9.49 40.63 -28.64
CA ILE A 613 -9.94 39.70 -27.59
C ILE A 613 -11.44 39.44 -27.73
N SER A 614 -11.91 38.29 -27.26
CA SER A 614 -13.33 37.93 -27.31
C SER A 614 -14.19 38.82 -26.40
N ARG A 615 -15.46 38.95 -26.75
CA ARG A 615 -16.47 39.63 -25.92
C ARG A 615 -16.56 39.07 -24.50
N MET A 616 -16.35 37.76 -24.35
CA MET A 616 -16.34 37.11 -23.04
C MET A 616 -15.15 37.58 -22.18
N ALA A 617 -13.94 37.57 -22.74
CA ALA A 617 -12.75 38.05 -22.04
C ALA A 617 -12.88 39.53 -21.67
N ALA A 618 -13.38 40.36 -22.60
CA ALA A 618 -13.62 41.78 -22.37
C ALA A 618 -14.63 42.04 -21.23
N GLY A 619 -15.70 41.24 -21.15
CA GLY A 619 -16.71 41.33 -20.09
C GLY A 619 -16.16 41.01 -18.69
N VAL A 620 -15.34 39.95 -18.58
CA VAL A 620 -14.71 39.57 -17.30
C VAL A 620 -13.67 40.62 -16.87
N LEU A 621 -12.85 41.11 -17.81
CA LEU A 621 -11.89 42.19 -17.57
C LEU A 621 -12.58 43.46 -17.08
N LYS A 622 -13.71 43.84 -17.68
CA LYS A 622 -14.52 44.99 -17.24
C LYS A 622 -14.96 44.87 -15.78
N ASN A 623 -15.48 43.70 -15.39
CA ASN A 623 -15.89 43.45 -14.00
C ASN A 623 -14.69 43.48 -13.03
N HIS A 624 -13.54 42.96 -13.45
CA HIS A 624 -12.31 42.97 -12.66
C HIS A 624 -11.81 44.41 -12.40
N PHE A 625 -11.74 45.25 -13.45
CA PHE A 625 -11.34 46.66 -13.30
C PHE A 625 -12.37 47.47 -12.49
N GLY A 626 -13.66 47.17 -12.61
CA GLY A 626 -14.72 47.83 -11.82
C GLY A 626 -14.65 47.51 -10.32
N ARG A 627 -14.30 46.28 -9.94
CA ARG A 627 -14.07 45.91 -8.53
C ARG A 627 -12.81 46.58 -7.95
N ALA A 628 -11.73 46.67 -8.72
CA ALA A 628 -10.49 47.32 -8.30
C ALA A 628 -10.60 48.86 -8.18
N GLY A 629 -11.43 49.49 -9.02
CA GLY A 629 -11.65 50.94 -8.99
C GLY A 629 -12.37 51.45 -7.74
N LYS A 630 -13.25 50.65 -7.13
CA LYS A 630 -13.95 51.01 -5.88
C LYS A 630 -13.02 51.07 -4.66
N ALA A 631 -11.87 50.39 -4.69
CA ALA A 631 -10.91 50.34 -3.58
C ALA A 631 -9.88 51.48 -3.59
N THR A 632 -9.72 52.22 -4.70
CA THR A 632 -8.59 53.16 -4.90
C THR A 632 -8.99 54.59 -5.28
N GLY A 633 -10.29 54.91 -5.40
CA GLY A 633 -10.76 56.30 -5.54
C GLY A 633 -10.30 57.05 -6.80
N ALA A 634 -9.84 56.35 -7.84
CA ALA A 634 -9.29 56.98 -9.05
C ALA A 634 -10.26 56.93 -10.26
N ASN A 635 -10.41 58.07 -10.95
CA ASN A 635 -11.20 58.33 -12.18
C ASN A 635 -10.74 57.55 -13.45
N GLY A 636 -10.13 56.37 -13.32
CA GLY A 636 -9.56 55.61 -14.44
C GLY A 636 -10.52 54.69 -15.21
N GLY A 637 -11.80 54.65 -14.85
CA GLY A 637 -12.78 53.68 -15.39
C GLY A 637 -13.23 53.93 -16.83
N GLU A 638 -13.36 55.20 -17.25
CA GLU A 638 -13.84 55.54 -18.61
C GLU A 638 -12.81 55.23 -19.70
N ALA A 639 -11.52 55.48 -19.43
CA ALA A 639 -10.44 55.19 -20.37
C ALA A 639 -10.27 53.68 -20.62
N THR A 640 -10.47 52.85 -19.61
CA THR A 640 -10.42 51.38 -19.75
C THR A 640 -11.62 50.82 -20.50
N ASP A 641 -12.81 51.37 -20.29
CA ASP A 641 -14.02 50.95 -21.01
C ASP A 641 -13.95 51.30 -22.50
N ALA A 642 -13.37 52.46 -22.84
CA ALA A 642 -13.11 52.85 -24.22
C ALA A 642 -12.07 51.93 -24.89
N LEU A 643 -11.00 51.55 -24.17
CA LEU A 643 -9.97 50.65 -24.68
C LEU A 643 -10.50 49.23 -24.89
N LEU A 644 -11.27 48.68 -23.94
CA LEU A 644 -11.89 47.35 -24.08
C LEU A 644 -12.83 47.29 -25.28
N LYS A 645 -13.63 48.33 -25.53
CA LYS A 645 -14.49 48.40 -26.73
C LYS A 645 -13.70 48.36 -28.04
N LYS A 646 -12.51 48.98 -28.10
CA LYS A 646 -11.65 48.95 -29.30
C LYS A 646 -10.99 47.60 -29.55
N VAL A 647 -10.63 46.91 -28.47
CA VAL A 647 -9.87 45.64 -28.49
C VAL A 647 -10.80 44.42 -28.60
N THR A 648 -12.12 44.59 -28.45
CA THR A 648 -13.09 43.49 -28.53
C THR A 648 -13.42 43.11 -29.97
N ASP A 649 -13.47 41.81 -30.26
CA ASP A 649 -14.01 41.20 -31.48
C ASP A 649 -15.04 40.12 -31.11
N ASP A 650 -16.20 40.17 -31.76
CA ASP A 650 -17.33 39.27 -31.52
C ASP A 650 -17.18 37.91 -32.21
N GLN A 651 -16.26 37.77 -33.18
CA GLN A 651 -16.02 36.51 -33.89
C GLN A 651 -15.03 35.58 -33.18
N LEU A 652 -14.30 36.10 -32.19
CA LEU A 652 -13.33 35.34 -31.40
C LEU A 652 -14.00 34.53 -30.29
N THR A 653 -13.52 33.32 -30.09
CA THR A 653 -14.01 32.34 -29.12
C THR A 653 -12.85 31.76 -28.33
N ILE A 654 -13.07 31.49 -27.05
CA ILE A 654 -12.10 30.77 -26.22
C ILE A 654 -12.40 29.29 -26.36
N LEU A 655 -11.47 28.54 -26.97
CA LEU A 655 -11.65 27.13 -27.35
C LEU A 655 -11.64 26.15 -26.18
N SER A 656 -11.03 26.53 -25.07
CA SER A 656 -10.61 25.59 -24.04
C SER A 656 -11.79 24.74 -23.57
N LYS A 657 -11.65 23.43 -23.77
CA LYS A 657 -12.40 22.44 -23.00
C LYS A 657 -12.17 22.64 -21.48
N GLU A 658 -11.06 23.27 -21.10
CA GLU A 658 -10.65 23.51 -19.70
C GLU A 658 -11.14 24.84 -19.07
N LEU A 659 -11.41 25.95 -19.78
CA LEU A 659 -12.15 27.08 -19.16
C LEU A 659 -13.63 26.76 -18.98
N PHE A 660 -14.21 25.90 -19.83
CA PHE A 660 -15.54 25.38 -19.55
C PHE A 660 -15.54 24.45 -18.34
N ASP A 661 -14.42 23.85 -17.94
CA ASP A 661 -14.30 23.13 -16.67
C ASP A 661 -14.12 24.04 -15.45
N THR A 662 -13.70 25.31 -15.62
CA THR A 662 -13.62 26.28 -14.50
C THR A 662 -14.88 27.12 -14.31
N ILE A 663 -15.88 27.05 -15.21
CA ILE A 663 -17.20 27.70 -15.00
C ILE A 663 -18.39 26.74 -15.22
N GLY A 664 -18.20 25.62 -15.90
CA GLY A 664 -19.20 24.56 -16.05
C GLY A 664 -18.60 23.23 -15.63
N VAL A 665 -18.34 23.07 -14.34
CA VAL A 665 -17.95 21.78 -13.76
C VAL A 665 -18.88 20.71 -14.33
N HIS A 666 -18.37 19.60 -14.87
CA HIS A 666 -19.24 18.55 -15.37
C HIS A 666 -20.24 18.14 -14.24
N PRO A 667 -21.54 17.84 -14.50
CA PRO A 667 -22.51 17.56 -13.43
C PRO A 667 -22.09 16.48 -12.43
N ARG A 668 -21.15 15.60 -12.82
CA ARG A 668 -20.53 14.62 -11.93
C ARG A 668 -19.75 15.26 -10.79
N ASP A 669 -19.06 16.36 -11.07
CA ASP A 669 -18.10 17.02 -10.18
C ASP A 669 -18.64 18.35 -9.63
N MET A 670 -19.82 18.81 -10.09
CA MET A 670 -20.55 19.97 -9.55
C MET A 670 -20.96 19.74 -8.09
N SER A 671 -20.92 20.81 -7.29
CA SER A 671 -21.48 20.82 -5.93
C SER A 671 -23.02 20.72 -5.95
N TYR A 672 -23.63 20.43 -4.79
CA TYR A 672 -25.10 20.37 -4.67
C TYR A 672 -25.76 21.68 -5.15
N ASP A 673 -25.23 22.83 -4.70
CA ASP A 673 -25.82 24.14 -5.01
C ASP A 673 -25.63 24.51 -6.48
N GLU A 674 -24.50 24.13 -7.08
CA GLU A 674 -24.27 24.28 -8.52
C GLU A 674 -25.22 23.43 -9.36
N LEU A 675 -25.51 22.20 -8.94
CA LEU A 675 -26.45 21.32 -9.64
C LEU A 675 -27.90 21.81 -9.56
N GLU A 676 -28.31 22.41 -8.44
CA GLU A 676 -29.64 23.04 -8.33
C GLU A 676 -29.75 24.25 -9.26
N CYS A 677 -28.74 25.13 -9.27
CA CYS A 677 -28.69 26.26 -10.19
C CYS A 677 -28.73 25.78 -11.66
N HIS A 678 -27.93 24.76 -11.98
CA HIS A 678 -27.88 24.19 -13.32
C HIS A 678 -29.20 23.51 -13.71
N LEU A 679 -29.90 22.86 -12.77
CA LEU A 679 -31.23 22.30 -13.02
C LEU A 679 -32.24 23.40 -13.35
N VAL A 680 -32.24 24.51 -12.60
CA VAL A 680 -33.12 25.66 -12.87
C VAL A 680 -32.84 26.25 -14.24
N GLU A 681 -31.57 26.40 -14.62
CA GLU A 681 -31.20 26.88 -15.95
C GLU A 681 -31.67 25.94 -17.07
N LEU A 682 -31.52 24.63 -16.90
CA LEU A 682 -31.96 23.64 -17.89
C LEU A 682 -33.49 23.61 -18.01
N GLU A 683 -34.23 23.73 -16.91
CA GLU A 683 -35.70 23.81 -16.89
C GLU A 683 -36.18 25.10 -17.61
N GLN A 684 -35.55 26.25 -17.36
CA GLN A 684 -35.86 27.52 -18.03
C GLN A 684 -35.56 27.47 -19.54
N LYS A 685 -34.42 26.90 -19.93
CA LYS A 685 -34.00 26.76 -21.33
C LYS A 685 -34.70 25.59 -22.06
N LYS A 686 -35.55 24.83 -21.38
CA LYS A 686 -36.23 23.61 -21.88
C LYS A 686 -35.26 22.57 -22.47
N LEU A 687 -34.09 22.44 -21.85
CA LEU A 687 -33.05 21.49 -22.23
C LEU A 687 -33.19 20.16 -21.45
N ASN A 688 -32.37 19.17 -21.78
CA ASN A 688 -32.44 17.85 -21.16
C ASN A 688 -31.97 17.89 -19.69
N THR A 689 -32.89 17.65 -18.77
CA THR A 689 -32.65 17.67 -17.31
C THR A 689 -32.30 16.29 -16.72
N ARG A 690 -32.42 15.21 -17.51
CA ARG A 690 -32.39 13.82 -17.00
C ARG A 690 -31.09 13.47 -16.27
N GLY A 691 -29.94 13.87 -16.83
CA GLY A 691 -28.62 13.59 -16.26
C GLY A 691 -28.39 14.29 -14.92
N VAL A 692 -28.80 15.56 -14.83
CA VAL A 692 -28.69 16.40 -13.63
C VAL A 692 -29.63 15.89 -12.55
N LEU A 693 -30.90 15.62 -12.89
CA LEU A 693 -31.89 15.09 -11.95
C LEU A 693 -31.43 13.79 -11.28
N ARG A 694 -30.88 12.84 -12.06
CA ARG A 694 -30.33 11.59 -11.53
C ARG A 694 -29.19 11.84 -10.55
N ARG A 695 -28.25 12.74 -10.87
CA ARG A 695 -27.09 13.04 -10.03
C ARG A 695 -27.50 13.79 -8.76
N LEU A 696 -28.37 14.78 -8.89
CA LEU A 696 -28.89 15.58 -7.78
C LEU A 696 -29.68 14.70 -6.81
N LEU A 697 -30.45 13.72 -7.31
CA LEU A 697 -31.10 12.71 -6.47
C LEU A 697 -30.08 11.90 -5.66
N GLN A 698 -29.05 11.33 -6.31
CA GLN A 698 -28.04 10.53 -5.63
C GLN A 698 -27.25 11.34 -4.58
N LEU A 699 -26.91 12.59 -4.90
CA LEU A 699 -26.23 13.50 -3.97
C LEU A 699 -27.13 13.89 -2.80
N SER A 700 -28.41 14.18 -3.06
CA SER A 700 -29.39 14.51 -2.01
C SER A 700 -29.55 13.38 -1.00
N VAL A 701 -29.56 12.13 -1.46
CA VAL A 701 -29.60 10.96 -0.58
C VAL A 701 -28.32 10.86 0.25
N ARG A 702 -27.15 11.02 -0.38
CA ARG A 702 -25.85 10.94 0.29
C ARG A 702 -25.64 12.03 1.34
N GLU A 703 -26.14 13.24 1.10
CA GLU A 703 -26.07 14.37 2.03
C GLU A 703 -27.20 14.37 3.08
N GLY A 704 -28.12 13.40 3.04
CA GLY A 704 -29.22 13.29 4.02
C GLY A 704 -30.38 14.26 3.80
N ARG A 705 -30.50 14.88 2.61
CA ARG A 705 -31.60 15.82 2.26
C ARG A 705 -32.84 15.07 1.77
N TYR A 706 -33.42 14.21 2.61
CA TYR A 706 -34.44 13.23 2.19
C TYR A 706 -35.74 13.82 1.64
N LYS A 707 -36.22 14.96 2.19
CA LYS A 707 -37.43 15.64 1.70
C LYS A 707 -37.26 16.06 0.23
N ARG A 708 -36.15 16.73 -0.07
CA ARG A 708 -35.81 17.16 -1.42
C ARG A 708 -35.54 15.99 -2.36
N ALA A 709 -34.91 14.92 -1.87
CA ALA A 709 -34.71 13.70 -2.64
C ALA A 709 -36.03 13.05 -3.10
N LEU A 710 -37.10 13.09 -2.29
CA LEU A 710 -38.43 12.60 -2.71
C LEU A 710 -39.03 13.45 -3.84
N GLU A 711 -38.91 14.77 -3.77
CA GLU A 711 -39.34 15.69 -4.83
C GLU A 711 -38.57 15.43 -6.15
N LEU A 712 -37.25 15.26 -6.06
CA LEU A 712 -36.41 14.96 -7.21
C LEU A 712 -36.73 13.60 -7.82
N LYS A 713 -37.09 12.60 -7.00
CA LYS A 713 -37.56 11.30 -7.49
C LYS A 713 -38.85 11.45 -8.29
N GLN A 714 -39.81 12.25 -7.82
CA GLN A 714 -41.03 12.54 -8.58
C GLN A 714 -40.73 13.24 -9.91
N LYS A 715 -39.81 14.22 -9.90
CA LYS A 715 -39.33 14.87 -11.13
C LYS A 715 -38.64 13.89 -12.09
N CYS A 716 -37.85 12.94 -11.56
CA CYS A 716 -37.22 11.89 -12.37
C CYS A 716 -38.27 10.99 -13.05
N ASP A 717 -39.31 10.60 -12.32
CA ASP A 717 -40.40 9.76 -12.84
C ASP A 717 -41.18 10.51 -13.94
N GLN A 718 -41.50 11.79 -13.72
CA GLN A 718 -42.16 12.66 -14.71
C GLN A 718 -41.31 12.84 -15.98
N ALA A 719 -40.00 13.04 -15.81
CA ALA A 719 -39.05 13.20 -16.92
C ALA A 719 -38.67 11.87 -17.60
N LYS A 720 -39.20 10.74 -17.10
CA LYS A 720 -38.91 9.36 -17.56
C LYS A 720 -37.39 9.10 -17.64
N VAL A 721 -36.68 9.37 -16.55
CA VAL A 721 -35.23 9.14 -16.46
C VAL A 721 -34.93 7.64 -16.40
N ASP A 722 -33.93 7.18 -17.17
CA ASP A 722 -33.51 5.78 -17.17
C ASP A 722 -32.95 5.37 -15.79
N GLN A 723 -33.55 4.32 -15.22
CA GLN A 723 -33.26 3.83 -13.88
C GLN A 723 -32.01 2.92 -13.88
N SER A 724 -30.85 3.53 -13.68
CA SER A 724 -29.60 2.77 -13.46
C SER A 724 -29.59 2.01 -12.13
N SER A 725 -28.80 0.93 -12.05
CA SER A 725 -28.61 0.15 -10.81
C SER A 725 -28.19 1.02 -9.62
N GLY A 726 -27.27 1.97 -9.83
CA GLY A 726 -26.83 2.91 -8.78
C GLY A 726 -27.92 3.90 -8.35
N MET A 727 -28.83 4.29 -9.25
CA MET A 727 -29.97 5.16 -8.91
C MET A 727 -30.98 4.39 -8.06
N LEU A 728 -31.33 3.18 -8.48
CA LEU A 728 -32.24 2.29 -7.73
C LEU A 728 -31.67 1.97 -6.33
N ALA A 729 -30.36 1.73 -6.21
CA ALA A 729 -29.71 1.52 -4.92
C ALA A 729 -29.81 2.76 -3.99
N SER A 730 -29.65 3.98 -4.52
CA SER A 730 -29.88 5.22 -3.76
C SER A 730 -31.35 5.43 -3.40
N VAL A 731 -32.29 4.99 -4.24
CA VAL A 731 -33.73 5.07 -3.94
C VAL A 731 -34.13 4.08 -2.83
N VAL A 732 -33.52 2.89 -2.79
CA VAL A 732 -33.68 1.96 -1.64
C VAL A 732 -33.20 2.63 -0.36
N GLU A 733 -32.03 3.26 -0.37
CA GLU A 733 -31.49 4.00 0.79
C GLU A 733 -32.41 5.17 1.20
N LEU A 734 -32.92 5.94 0.22
CA LEU A 734 -33.89 7.03 0.46
C LEU A 734 -35.13 6.53 1.21
N TYR A 735 -35.78 5.49 0.71
CA TYR A 735 -37.00 4.98 1.33
C TYR A 735 -36.77 4.34 2.69
N THR A 736 -35.61 3.71 2.88
CA THR A 736 -35.17 3.21 4.19
C THR A 736 -35.03 4.35 5.19
N LYS A 737 -34.37 5.46 4.82
CA LYS A 737 -34.17 6.61 5.73
C LYS A 737 -35.44 7.43 5.96
N VAL A 738 -36.37 7.46 5.01
CA VAL A 738 -37.71 8.08 5.17
C VAL A 738 -38.64 7.21 6.03
N GLY A 739 -38.29 5.93 6.26
CA GLY A 739 -39.06 5.03 7.10
C GLY A 739 -40.24 4.35 6.38
N ASN A 740 -40.16 4.17 5.05
CA ASN A 740 -41.17 3.50 4.24
C ASN A 740 -40.66 2.11 3.77
N PRO A 741 -40.95 1.02 4.50
CA PRO A 741 -40.40 -0.30 4.21
C PRO A 741 -40.98 -0.95 2.94
N GLU A 742 -42.23 -0.64 2.59
CA GLU A 742 -42.91 -1.24 1.43
C GLU A 742 -42.29 -0.75 0.11
N GLN A 743 -42.08 0.57 -0.01
CA GLN A 743 -41.48 1.15 -1.21
C GLN A 743 -40.00 0.79 -1.35
N ALA A 744 -39.27 0.73 -0.24
CA ALA A 744 -37.88 0.23 -0.23
C ALA A 744 -37.81 -1.22 -0.72
N GLY A 745 -38.70 -2.09 -0.23
CA GLY A 745 -38.79 -3.50 -0.63
C GLY A 745 -39.11 -3.68 -2.11
N ARG A 746 -40.15 -2.97 -2.62
CA ARG A 746 -40.50 -2.99 -4.05
C ARG A 746 -39.33 -2.53 -4.94
N THR A 747 -38.63 -1.48 -4.53
CA THR A 747 -37.46 -0.97 -5.28
C THR A 747 -36.30 -1.96 -5.25
N LEU A 748 -36.08 -2.64 -4.13
CA LEU A 748 -35.04 -3.68 -4.00
C LEU A 748 -35.34 -4.91 -4.86
N GLU A 749 -36.59 -5.37 -4.90
CA GLU A 749 -37.03 -6.44 -5.81
C GLU A 749 -36.89 -6.03 -7.28
N GLN A 750 -37.25 -4.80 -7.61
CA GLN A 750 -37.08 -4.24 -8.95
C GLN A 750 -35.60 -4.24 -9.35
N LEU A 751 -34.70 -3.80 -8.47
CA LEU A 751 -33.26 -3.79 -8.70
C LEU A 751 -32.74 -5.20 -8.98
N ARG A 752 -33.17 -6.20 -8.20
CA ARG A 752 -32.76 -7.60 -8.38
C ARG A 752 -33.27 -8.21 -9.69
N LYS A 753 -34.50 -7.87 -10.11
CA LYS A 753 -35.09 -8.34 -11.37
C LYS A 753 -34.41 -7.72 -12.59
N GLN A 754 -34.11 -6.42 -12.54
CA GLN A 754 -33.53 -5.70 -13.68
C GLN A 754 -32.01 -5.88 -13.78
N PHE A 755 -31.31 -6.04 -12.66
CA PHE A 755 -29.85 -6.11 -12.59
C PHE A 755 -29.37 -7.25 -11.68
N PRO A 756 -29.52 -8.53 -12.07
CA PRO A 756 -29.21 -9.68 -11.21
C PRO A 756 -27.72 -9.80 -10.85
N GLY A 757 -26.81 -9.24 -11.66
CA GLY A 757 -25.37 -9.20 -11.37
C GLY A 757 -24.92 -8.00 -10.51
N PHE A 758 -25.84 -7.10 -10.14
CA PHE A 758 -25.50 -5.93 -9.32
C PHE A 758 -25.58 -6.26 -7.84
N VAL A 759 -24.45 -6.17 -7.15
CA VAL A 759 -24.35 -6.43 -5.72
C VAL A 759 -24.62 -5.14 -4.94
N VAL A 760 -25.68 -5.13 -4.14
CA VAL A 760 -26.01 -3.99 -3.26
C VAL A 760 -25.04 -3.94 -2.08
N ASP A 761 -24.58 -2.74 -1.74
CA ASP A 761 -23.70 -2.47 -0.60
C ASP A 761 -24.29 -3.02 0.71
N GLU A 762 -23.47 -3.64 1.57
CA GLU A 762 -23.99 -4.34 2.76
C GLU A 762 -24.68 -3.40 3.75
N HIS A 763 -24.18 -2.17 3.91
CA HIS A 763 -24.73 -1.18 4.85
C HIS A 763 -26.17 -0.77 4.50
N LYS A 764 -26.54 -0.71 3.21
CA LYS A 764 -27.92 -0.37 2.77
C LYS A 764 -28.90 -1.49 3.09
N ILE A 765 -28.45 -2.74 2.96
CA ILE A 765 -29.24 -3.93 3.29
C ILE A 765 -29.42 -4.04 4.80
N LEU A 766 -28.37 -3.80 5.58
CA LEU A 766 -28.42 -3.78 7.03
C LEU A 766 -29.34 -2.67 7.57
N ASP A 767 -29.28 -1.46 6.99
CA ASP A 767 -30.18 -0.36 7.34
C ASP A 767 -31.64 -0.69 7.01
N TYR A 768 -31.91 -1.34 5.86
CA TYR A 768 -33.25 -1.77 5.51
C TYR A 768 -33.77 -2.87 6.45
N ALA A 769 -32.93 -3.83 6.81
CA ALA A 769 -33.25 -4.84 7.81
C ALA A 769 -33.55 -4.20 9.17
N ALA A 770 -32.81 -3.17 9.58
CA ALA A 770 -33.04 -2.45 10.83
C ALA A 770 -34.40 -1.73 10.84
N LEU A 771 -34.82 -1.15 9.71
CA LEU A 771 -36.14 -0.56 9.55
C LEU A 771 -37.26 -1.62 9.60
N LEU A 772 -37.05 -2.79 8.99
CA LEU A 772 -38.03 -3.89 9.04
C LEU A 772 -38.27 -4.35 10.48
N VAL A 773 -37.22 -4.46 11.29
CA VAL A 773 -37.32 -4.82 12.71
C VAL A 773 -38.06 -3.74 13.49
N GLU A 774 -37.78 -2.45 13.25
CA GLU A 774 -38.50 -1.33 13.90
C GLU A 774 -40.01 -1.39 13.61
N ARG A 775 -40.40 -1.85 12.43
CA ARG A 775 -41.80 -2.05 12.01
C ARG A 775 -42.39 -3.41 12.44
N GLY A 776 -41.65 -4.21 13.20
CA GLY A 776 -42.06 -5.51 13.72
C GLY A 776 -42.01 -6.67 12.72
N GLN A 777 -41.31 -6.52 11.60
CA GLN A 777 -41.14 -7.53 10.56
C GLN A 777 -39.79 -8.27 10.68
N LEU A 778 -39.55 -8.93 11.81
CA LEU A 778 -38.29 -9.63 12.08
C LEU A 778 -37.98 -10.73 11.06
N ASP A 779 -38.98 -11.52 10.67
CA ASP A 779 -38.78 -12.59 9.68
C ASP A 779 -38.46 -12.04 8.29
N GLY A 780 -39.04 -10.88 7.94
CA GLY A 780 -38.69 -10.13 6.73
C GLY A 780 -37.23 -9.70 6.74
N ALA A 781 -36.75 -9.15 7.87
CA ALA A 781 -35.35 -8.77 8.04
C ALA A 781 -34.40 -9.98 7.90
N LYS A 782 -34.71 -11.10 8.56
CA LYS A 782 -33.93 -12.36 8.45
C LYS A 782 -33.91 -12.88 7.02
N LYS A 783 -35.03 -12.81 6.29
CA LYS A 783 -35.12 -13.24 4.88
C LYS A 783 -34.21 -12.41 3.98
N VAL A 784 -34.28 -11.09 4.07
CA VAL A 784 -33.47 -10.18 3.24
C VAL A 784 -31.97 -10.38 3.46
N LEU A 785 -31.55 -10.60 4.72
CA LEU A 785 -30.14 -10.85 5.07
C LEU A 785 -29.61 -12.18 4.49
N ARG A 786 -30.41 -13.26 4.54
CA ARG A 786 -30.08 -14.56 3.93
C ARG A 786 -29.99 -14.47 2.42
N GLU A 787 -30.93 -13.79 1.78
CA GLU A 787 -30.94 -13.59 0.33
C GLU A 787 -29.69 -12.83 -0.14
N ARG A 788 -29.25 -11.81 0.60
CA ARG A 788 -28.02 -11.07 0.28
C ARG A 788 -26.76 -11.92 0.48
N ALA A 789 -26.72 -12.76 1.51
CA ALA A 789 -25.60 -13.67 1.77
C ALA A 789 -25.51 -14.77 0.68
N ALA A 790 -26.64 -15.25 0.17
CA ALA A 790 -26.69 -16.23 -0.91
C ALA A 790 -26.38 -15.65 -2.31
N GLY A 791 -26.57 -14.34 -2.50
CA GLY A 791 -26.49 -13.65 -3.80
C GLY A 791 -25.10 -13.44 -4.43
N GLY A 792 -24.04 -14.00 -3.84
CA GLY A 792 -22.67 -13.89 -4.38
C GLY A 792 -21.94 -12.58 -4.04
N GLY A 793 -20.62 -12.68 -3.80
CA GLY A 793 -19.73 -11.58 -3.39
C GLY A 793 -19.21 -11.73 -1.95
N LYS A 794 -17.91 -11.50 -1.72
CA LYS A 794 -17.31 -11.55 -0.37
C LYS A 794 -17.99 -10.51 0.52
N LEU A 795 -18.55 -10.95 1.64
CA LEU A 795 -19.02 -10.07 2.71
C LEU A 795 -17.79 -9.42 3.36
N ARG A 796 -17.63 -8.10 3.21
CA ARG A 796 -16.45 -7.39 3.74
C ARG A 796 -16.51 -7.12 5.25
N GLY A 797 -17.68 -7.36 5.86
CA GLY A 797 -18.00 -6.94 7.22
C GLY A 797 -17.17 -7.59 8.34
N ALA A 798 -16.59 -8.77 8.11
CA ALA A 798 -15.83 -9.47 9.14
C ALA A 798 -14.37 -8.98 9.31
N GLU A 799 -13.76 -8.39 8.27
CA GLU A 799 -12.32 -8.05 8.25
C GLU A 799 -12.04 -6.53 8.29
N GLU A 800 -12.91 -5.67 7.76
CA GLU A 800 -12.65 -4.22 7.60
C GLU A 800 -13.41 -3.30 8.59
N GLY A 801 -14.28 -3.83 9.46
CA GLY A 801 -14.97 -3.05 10.51
C GLY A 801 -16.00 -2.01 10.03
N SER A 802 -16.10 -1.75 8.72
CA SER A 802 -16.91 -0.65 8.15
C SER A 802 -18.42 -0.79 8.38
N THR A 803 -18.95 -2.01 8.57
CA THR A 803 -20.38 -2.29 8.75
C THR A 803 -20.77 -2.48 10.22
N SER A 804 -19.82 -2.43 11.15
CA SER A 804 -20.06 -2.74 12.57
C SER A 804 -21.10 -1.83 13.21
N LYS A 805 -21.15 -0.54 12.81
CA LYS A 805 -22.16 0.41 13.31
C LYS A 805 -23.58 0.07 12.86
N ASN A 806 -23.76 -0.34 11.59
CA ASN A 806 -25.06 -0.73 11.06
C ASN A 806 -25.56 -2.03 11.71
N VAL A 807 -24.66 -3.00 11.92
CA VAL A 807 -24.97 -4.23 12.66
C VAL A 807 -25.38 -3.90 14.11
N TRP A 808 -24.64 -3.02 14.77
CA TRP A 808 -24.99 -2.56 16.11
C TRP A 808 -26.35 -1.86 16.16
N ASN A 809 -26.69 -1.02 15.19
CA ASN A 809 -28.01 -0.38 15.09
C ASN A 809 -29.12 -1.42 14.90
N LEU A 810 -28.94 -2.39 13.99
CA LEU A 810 -29.88 -3.47 13.76
C LEU A 810 -30.14 -4.27 15.04
N LEU A 811 -29.08 -4.66 15.76
CA LEU A 811 -29.20 -5.39 17.02
C LEU A 811 -29.85 -4.54 18.12
N THR A 812 -29.56 -3.24 18.16
CA THR A 812 -30.17 -2.30 19.12
C THR A 812 -31.69 -2.15 18.87
N ASN A 813 -32.10 -1.97 17.61
CA ASN A 813 -33.50 -1.94 17.22
C ASN A 813 -34.20 -3.28 17.55
N THR A 814 -33.50 -4.40 17.36
CA THR A 814 -34.00 -5.74 17.72
C THR A 814 -34.21 -5.85 19.23
N ALA A 815 -33.25 -5.41 20.04
CA ALA A 815 -33.36 -5.44 21.49
C ALA A 815 -34.52 -4.58 22.01
N GLN A 816 -34.70 -3.37 21.46
CA GLN A 816 -35.82 -2.49 21.80
C GLN A 816 -37.17 -3.09 21.40
N TRP A 817 -37.27 -3.63 20.18
CA TRP A 817 -38.49 -4.27 19.70
C TRP A 817 -38.83 -5.52 20.53
N ALA A 818 -37.85 -6.40 20.78
CA ALA A 818 -38.03 -7.62 21.56
C ALA A 818 -38.42 -7.32 23.01
N ALA A 819 -37.78 -6.34 23.65
CA ALA A 819 -38.16 -5.88 24.99
C ALA A 819 -39.60 -5.33 25.02
N ALA A 820 -39.98 -4.52 24.04
CA ALA A 820 -41.35 -3.99 23.93
C ALA A 820 -42.39 -5.08 23.60
N ALA A 821 -42.02 -6.11 22.83
CA ALA A 821 -42.87 -7.25 22.52
C ALA A 821 -43.08 -8.14 23.77
N ASN A 822 -42.03 -8.40 24.54
CA ASN A 822 -42.09 -9.13 25.80
C ASN A 822 -42.90 -8.39 26.87
N ALA A 823 -42.82 -7.05 26.90
CA ALA A 823 -43.67 -6.24 27.78
C ALA A 823 -45.17 -6.31 27.43
N LYS A 824 -45.51 -6.52 26.14
CA LYS A 824 -46.90 -6.65 25.66
C LYS A 824 -47.50 -8.05 25.80
N SER A 825 -46.67 -9.10 25.78
CA SER A 825 -47.12 -10.49 25.85
C SER A 825 -47.43 -10.96 27.28
N GLY A 826 -47.13 -10.18 28.31
CA GLY A 826 -47.43 -10.51 29.71
C GLY A 826 -46.75 -11.79 30.23
N GLN A 827 -45.83 -12.37 29.46
CA GLN A 827 -45.07 -13.57 29.86
C GLN A 827 -43.93 -13.16 30.79
N GLY A 828 -44.27 -12.88 32.05
CA GLY A 828 -43.33 -12.62 33.14
C GLY A 828 -42.66 -13.87 33.72
N GLY A 829 -42.32 -14.87 32.90
CA GLY A 829 -41.75 -16.13 33.35
C GLY A 829 -40.55 -16.56 32.51
N SER A 830 -39.47 -16.93 33.17
CA SER A 830 -38.19 -17.37 32.60
C SER A 830 -38.31 -18.25 31.35
N ALA A 831 -37.43 -17.99 30.37
CA ALA A 831 -37.09 -18.84 29.22
C ALA A 831 -37.72 -18.53 27.84
N SER A 832 -38.00 -17.26 27.50
CA SER A 832 -37.98 -16.90 26.07
C SER A 832 -36.52 -16.73 25.61
N PRO A 833 -36.11 -17.33 24.48
CA PRO A 833 -34.75 -17.18 23.99
C PRO A 833 -34.52 -15.74 23.55
N ASN A 834 -33.38 -15.16 23.95
CA ASN A 834 -33.01 -13.78 23.62
C ASN A 834 -33.03 -13.59 22.10
N THR A 835 -33.92 -12.73 21.61
CA THR A 835 -34.19 -12.59 20.18
C THR A 835 -33.02 -11.91 19.48
N THR A 836 -32.38 -10.96 20.16
CA THR A 836 -31.18 -10.26 19.71
C THR A 836 -29.98 -11.21 19.61
N GLN A 837 -29.83 -12.16 20.54
CA GLN A 837 -28.81 -13.20 20.51
C GLN A 837 -28.99 -14.11 19.30
N GLN A 838 -30.22 -14.56 19.02
CA GLN A 838 -30.51 -15.38 17.84
C GLN A 838 -30.19 -14.64 16.53
N LEU A 839 -30.47 -13.34 16.47
CA LEU A 839 -30.16 -12.53 15.30
C LEU A 839 -28.64 -12.33 15.15
N LEU A 840 -27.92 -12.08 16.25
CA LEU A 840 -26.46 -11.97 16.25
C LEU A 840 -25.81 -13.28 15.78
N ASP A 841 -26.28 -14.43 16.29
CA ASP A 841 -25.78 -15.74 15.89
C ASP A 841 -26.04 -16.00 14.40
N LEU A 842 -27.20 -15.60 13.87
CA LEU A 842 -27.49 -15.66 12.44
C LEU A 842 -26.54 -14.76 11.64
N LEU A 843 -26.26 -13.54 12.10
CA LEU A 843 -25.34 -12.61 11.40
C LEU A 843 -23.90 -13.13 11.37
N VAL A 844 -23.45 -13.78 12.45
CA VAL A 844 -22.15 -14.47 12.52
C VAL A 844 -22.12 -15.66 11.56
N GLN A 845 -23.15 -16.51 11.57
CA GLN A 845 -23.26 -17.65 10.64
C GLN A 845 -23.25 -17.22 9.17
N LEU A 846 -23.92 -16.11 8.86
CA LEU A 846 -23.97 -15.56 7.51
C LEU A 846 -22.68 -14.83 7.11
N GLY A 847 -21.74 -14.56 8.03
CA GLY A 847 -20.47 -13.90 7.76
C GLY A 847 -20.50 -12.36 7.76
N TYR A 848 -21.51 -11.73 8.37
CA TYR A 848 -21.61 -10.26 8.45
C TYR A 848 -20.71 -9.65 9.53
N CYS A 849 -20.44 -10.38 10.62
CA CYS A 849 -19.66 -9.90 11.76
C CYS A 849 -19.08 -11.05 12.60
N ASN A 850 -18.14 -10.72 13.50
CA ASN A 850 -17.65 -11.60 14.56
C ASN A 850 -18.18 -11.14 15.93
N TYR A 851 -18.11 -11.98 16.96
CA TYR A 851 -18.48 -11.58 18.32
C TYR A 851 -17.51 -10.52 18.87
N ASP A 852 -18.03 -9.33 19.15
CA ASP A 852 -17.31 -8.22 19.78
C ASP A 852 -18.11 -7.65 20.96
N ASN A 853 -17.43 -7.02 21.92
CA ASN A 853 -18.04 -6.40 23.10
C ASN A 853 -19.12 -5.38 22.72
N ALA A 854 -18.92 -4.64 21.62
CA ALA A 854 -19.91 -3.68 21.14
C ALA A 854 -21.20 -4.37 20.66
N LEU A 855 -21.09 -5.48 19.92
CA LEU A 855 -22.22 -6.21 19.33
C LEU A 855 -22.93 -7.14 20.33
N LEU A 856 -22.22 -7.62 21.35
CA LEU A 856 -22.79 -8.36 22.46
C LEU A 856 -23.53 -7.43 23.46
N GLY A 857 -23.26 -6.12 23.43
CA GLY A 857 -23.95 -5.15 24.28
C GLY A 857 -25.48 -5.10 24.07
N PRO A 858 -25.99 -4.98 22.83
CA PRO A 858 -27.42 -5.07 22.53
C PRO A 858 -28.13 -6.31 23.10
N VAL A 859 -27.45 -7.46 23.13
CA VAL A 859 -28.00 -8.71 23.70
C VAL A 859 -28.35 -8.54 25.17
N LEU A 860 -27.43 -7.95 25.95
CA LEU A 860 -27.68 -7.64 27.36
C LEU A 860 -28.72 -6.54 27.53
N ARG A 861 -28.74 -5.55 26.63
CA ARG A 861 -29.74 -4.47 26.65
C ARG A 861 -31.16 -4.95 26.47
N GLU A 862 -31.40 -6.04 25.72
CA GLU A 862 -32.75 -6.64 25.61
C GLU A 862 -33.29 -7.00 27.01
N TYR A 863 -32.49 -7.69 27.83
CA TYR A 863 -32.88 -8.06 29.19
C TYR A 863 -33.04 -6.84 30.12
N LEU A 864 -32.12 -5.86 30.02
CA LEU A 864 -32.18 -4.65 30.83
C LEU A 864 -33.42 -3.78 30.50
N LEU A 865 -33.74 -3.63 29.21
CA LEU A 865 -34.93 -2.89 28.75
C LEU A 865 -36.24 -3.61 29.10
N ALA A 866 -36.22 -4.95 29.12
CA ALA A 866 -37.35 -5.75 29.58
C ALA A 866 -37.50 -5.77 31.11
N GLY A 867 -36.59 -5.16 31.87
CA GLY A 867 -36.59 -5.16 33.34
C GLY A 867 -36.07 -6.45 33.98
N HIS A 868 -35.63 -7.44 33.21
CA HIS A 868 -35.12 -8.73 33.69
C HIS A 868 -33.66 -8.64 34.14
N ARG A 869 -33.41 -7.94 35.24
CA ARG A 869 -32.06 -7.64 35.76
C ARG A 869 -31.26 -8.88 36.10
N ARG A 870 -31.89 -9.90 36.71
CA ARG A 870 -31.23 -11.15 37.06
C ARG A 870 -30.73 -11.90 35.82
N ALA A 871 -31.59 -12.04 34.81
CA ALA A 871 -31.23 -12.68 33.55
C ALA A 871 -30.10 -11.93 32.82
N ALA A 872 -30.07 -10.60 32.88
CA ALA A 872 -28.97 -9.80 32.32
C ALA A 872 -27.62 -10.10 32.99
N ILE A 873 -27.60 -10.27 34.31
CA ILE A 873 -26.38 -10.60 35.07
C ILE A 873 -25.91 -12.02 34.76
N ASP A 874 -26.82 -12.99 34.75
CA ASP A 874 -26.50 -14.38 34.44
C ASP A 874 -26.00 -14.53 32.99
N GLU A 875 -26.59 -13.81 32.04
CA GLU A 875 -26.12 -13.78 30.65
C GLU A 875 -24.77 -13.07 30.50
N PHE A 876 -24.53 -11.97 31.23
CA PHE A 876 -23.21 -11.33 31.26
C PHE A 876 -22.13 -12.32 31.73
N LYS A 877 -22.40 -13.09 32.79
CA LYS A 877 -21.49 -14.12 33.30
C LYS A 877 -21.24 -15.19 32.25
N ARG A 878 -22.30 -15.69 31.61
CA ARG A 878 -22.20 -16.70 30.53
C ARG A 878 -21.33 -16.22 29.37
N ILE A 879 -21.54 -14.98 28.91
CA ILE A 879 -20.72 -14.37 27.84
C ILE A 879 -19.26 -14.21 28.30
N ALA A 880 -19.03 -13.79 29.54
CA ALA A 880 -17.70 -13.61 30.09
C ALA A 880 -16.93 -14.94 30.23
N THR A 881 -17.58 -16.02 30.64
CA THR A 881 -16.95 -17.34 30.79
C THR A 881 -16.76 -18.06 29.45
N GLU A 882 -17.80 -18.11 28.59
CA GLU A 882 -17.75 -18.83 27.32
C GLU A 882 -16.91 -18.09 26.27
N LYS A 883 -17.08 -16.76 26.15
CA LYS A 883 -16.49 -15.97 25.05
C LYS A 883 -15.29 -15.12 25.48
N ARG A 884 -14.95 -15.07 26.78
CA ARG A 884 -13.90 -14.19 27.36
C ARG A 884 -14.08 -12.71 26.96
N ARG A 885 -15.33 -12.24 26.95
CA ARG A 885 -15.74 -10.88 26.57
C ARG A 885 -16.62 -10.26 27.65
N THR A 886 -16.53 -8.95 27.87
CA THR A 886 -17.23 -8.24 28.96
C THR A 886 -18.06 -7.07 28.41
N PRO A 887 -19.13 -7.34 27.65
CA PRO A 887 -20.02 -6.30 27.11
C PRO A 887 -20.74 -5.54 28.23
N LEU A 888 -20.90 -4.23 28.10
CA LEU A 888 -21.58 -3.36 29.08
C LEU A 888 -21.09 -3.50 30.53
N GLN A 889 -19.81 -3.83 30.72
CA GLN A 889 -19.20 -4.05 32.04
C GLN A 889 -19.52 -2.92 33.04
N LEU A 890 -19.42 -1.65 32.62
CA LEU A 890 -19.71 -0.52 33.51
C LEU A 890 -21.19 -0.50 33.92
N GLU A 891 -22.12 -0.70 32.99
CA GLU A 891 -23.57 -0.67 33.28
C GLU A 891 -23.97 -1.82 34.23
N ILE A 892 -23.44 -3.04 34.03
CA ILE A 892 -23.72 -4.20 34.90
C ILE A 892 -23.10 -4.01 36.30
N MET A 893 -21.87 -3.49 36.38
CA MET A 893 -21.23 -3.22 37.67
C MET A 893 -21.96 -2.09 38.42
N THR A 894 -22.39 -1.03 37.73
CA THR A 894 -23.21 0.04 38.32
C THR A 894 -24.55 -0.51 38.81
N LEU A 895 -25.25 -1.32 38.02
CA LEU A 895 -26.51 -1.96 38.43
C LEU A 895 -26.33 -2.79 39.71
N LEU A 896 -25.28 -3.61 39.78
CA LEU A 896 -24.99 -4.42 40.97
C LEU A 896 -24.66 -3.54 42.19
N VAL A 897 -23.91 -2.45 42.01
CA VAL A 897 -23.62 -1.49 43.09
C VAL A 897 -24.91 -0.81 43.57
N GLU A 898 -25.78 -0.37 42.68
CA GLU A 898 -27.08 0.23 43.03
C GLU A 898 -27.94 -0.77 43.80
N LEU A 899 -28.01 -2.03 43.36
CA LEU A 899 -28.73 -3.10 44.04
C LEU A 899 -28.16 -3.46 45.42
N THR A 900 -26.85 -3.27 45.65
CA THR A 900 -26.28 -3.44 46.99
C THR A 900 -26.67 -2.34 47.97
N ASN A 901 -27.01 -1.15 47.47
CA ASN A 901 -27.32 0.02 48.27
C ASN A 901 -28.84 0.31 48.34
N GLY A 902 -29.64 -0.24 47.43
CA GLY A 902 -31.09 -0.05 47.33
C GLY A 902 -31.94 -1.14 47.99
N GLN A 903 -33.22 -0.84 48.21
CA GLN A 903 -34.25 -1.80 48.61
C GLN A 903 -35.17 -2.02 47.39
N GLN A 904 -34.86 -2.99 46.53
CA GLN A 904 -35.70 -3.35 45.37
C GLN A 904 -36.11 -4.83 45.45
N GLU A 905 -37.31 -5.14 44.94
CA GLU A 905 -38.03 -6.40 45.21
C GLU A 905 -37.44 -7.65 44.51
N ASP A 906 -36.66 -7.50 43.43
CA ASP A 906 -36.22 -8.64 42.59
C ASP A 906 -34.93 -9.34 43.04
N ILE A 907 -33.98 -8.64 43.68
CA ILE A 907 -32.68 -9.18 44.11
C ILE A 907 -32.36 -8.62 45.49
N SER A 908 -32.15 -9.49 46.48
CA SER A 908 -31.81 -9.04 47.84
C SER A 908 -30.41 -8.37 47.89
N PRO A 909 -30.17 -7.38 48.77
CA PRO A 909 -28.86 -6.74 48.88
C PRO A 909 -27.70 -7.70 49.20
N ALA A 910 -27.99 -8.77 49.96
CA ALA A 910 -27.01 -9.83 50.26
C ALA A 910 -26.64 -10.64 49.00
N GLU A 911 -27.64 -10.96 48.19
CA GLU A 911 -27.47 -11.63 46.91
C GLU A 911 -26.76 -10.73 45.88
N ALA A 912 -27.12 -9.45 45.80
CA ALA A 912 -26.45 -8.47 44.95
C ALA A 912 -24.96 -8.34 45.29
N LYS A 913 -24.60 -8.40 46.58
CA LYS A 913 -23.21 -8.37 47.04
C LYS A 913 -22.44 -9.63 46.61
N ALA A 914 -23.06 -10.80 46.68
CA ALA A 914 -22.46 -12.06 46.20
C ALA A 914 -22.27 -12.04 44.67
N LEU A 915 -23.27 -11.58 43.92
CA LEU A 915 -23.19 -11.42 42.47
C LEU A 915 -22.12 -10.40 42.06
N LEU A 916 -21.99 -9.30 42.81
CA LEU A 916 -20.95 -8.30 42.57
C LEU A 916 -19.55 -8.89 42.80
N SER A 917 -19.33 -9.62 43.89
CA SER A 917 -18.03 -10.27 44.14
C SER A 917 -17.67 -11.29 43.06
N GLU A 918 -18.65 -12.08 42.63
CA GLU A 918 -18.45 -13.09 41.58
C GLU A 918 -18.16 -12.42 40.22
N THR A 919 -18.89 -11.36 39.89
CA THR A 919 -18.68 -10.57 38.67
C THR A 919 -17.29 -9.91 38.67
N ILE A 920 -16.85 -9.36 39.80
CA ILE A 920 -15.49 -8.81 39.95
C ILE A 920 -14.44 -9.90 39.73
N GLN A 921 -14.64 -11.11 40.28
CA GLN A 921 -13.71 -12.22 40.09
C GLN A 921 -13.60 -12.63 38.61
N ILE A 922 -14.72 -12.79 37.92
CA ILE A 922 -14.76 -13.16 36.50
C ILE A 922 -14.09 -12.09 35.63
N VAL A 923 -14.42 -10.80 35.84
CA VAL A 923 -13.84 -9.69 35.08
C VAL A 923 -12.34 -9.53 35.36
N SER A 924 -11.91 -9.73 36.61
CA SER A 924 -10.51 -9.68 37.02
C SER A 924 -9.66 -10.77 36.36
N GLN A 925 -10.22 -11.97 36.14
CA GLN A 925 -9.55 -13.03 35.39
C GLN A 925 -9.30 -12.66 33.91
N ILE A 926 -10.14 -11.80 33.32
CA ILE A 926 -10.05 -11.41 31.90
C ILE A 926 -9.16 -10.18 31.72
N HIS A 927 -9.40 -9.10 32.47
CA HIS A 927 -8.75 -7.80 32.27
C HIS A 927 -7.65 -7.47 33.29
N GLY A 928 -7.48 -8.33 34.29
CA GLY A 928 -6.60 -8.13 35.43
C GLY A 928 -7.24 -7.27 36.54
N PRO A 929 -6.67 -7.31 37.76
CA PRO A 929 -7.24 -6.63 38.93
C PRO A 929 -7.23 -5.11 38.78
N VAL A 930 -6.19 -4.54 38.18
CA VAL A 930 -6.04 -3.08 38.00
C VAL A 930 -7.17 -2.49 37.15
N ASN A 931 -7.44 -3.08 35.99
CA ASN A 931 -8.48 -2.57 35.08
C ASN A 931 -9.89 -2.78 35.65
N THR A 932 -10.11 -3.91 36.33
CA THR A 932 -11.38 -4.21 37.00
C THR A 932 -11.66 -3.21 38.13
N ASN A 933 -10.64 -2.90 38.93
CA ASN A 933 -10.74 -1.90 39.99
C ASN A 933 -11.02 -0.50 39.43
N ASN A 934 -10.38 -0.09 38.33
CA ASN A 934 -10.67 1.20 37.72
C ASN A 934 -12.12 1.31 37.20
N THR A 935 -12.67 0.25 36.59
CA THR A 935 -14.09 0.23 36.20
C THR A 935 -15.02 0.23 37.42
N LEU A 936 -14.64 -0.46 38.50
CA LEU A 936 -15.39 -0.44 39.77
C LEU A 936 -15.40 0.96 40.42
N ILE A 937 -14.29 1.71 40.36
CA ILE A 937 -14.21 3.10 40.84
C ILE A 937 -15.25 3.96 40.13
N VAL A 938 -15.33 3.86 38.80
CA VAL A 938 -16.31 4.60 37.99
C VAL A 938 -17.74 4.12 38.31
N ALA A 939 -17.97 2.82 38.49
CA ALA A 939 -19.28 2.29 38.87
C ALA A 939 -19.75 2.79 40.26
N LEU A 940 -18.84 2.83 41.24
CA LEU A 940 -19.07 3.38 42.58
C LEU A 940 -19.30 4.90 42.56
N ALA A 941 -18.71 5.62 41.62
CA ALA A 941 -18.99 7.05 41.43
C ALA A 941 -20.42 7.29 40.94
N VAL A 942 -20.94 6.42 40.08
CA VAL A 942 -22.30 6.54 39.54
C VAL A 942 -23.36 6.09 40.56
N GLY A 943 -23.24 4.86 41.08
CA GLY A 943 -24.29 4.23 41.91
C GLY A 943 -23.91 3.97 43.37
N GLY A 944 -22.67 4.26 43.77
CA GLY A 944 -22.15 3.98 45.10
C GLY A 944 -22.24 5.15 46.08
N THR A 945 -21.96 4.86 47.35
CA THR A 945 -21.83 5.88 48.41
C THR A 945 -20.44 6.51 48.41
N GLU A 946 -20.32 7.79 48.83
CA GLU A 946 -19.03 8.49 48.94
C GLU A 946 -18.03 7.72 49.83
N ALA A 947 -18.52 7.09 50.91
CA ALA A 947 -17.70 6.29 51.80
C ALA A 947 -17.11 5.03 51.14
N GLN A 948 -17.89 4.34 50.30
CA GLN A 948 -17.42 3.18 49.53
C GLN A 948 -16.37 3.60 48.51
N LEU A 949 -16.64 4.66 47.74
CA LEU A 949 -15.72 5.20 46.73
C LEU A 949 -14.39 5.66 47.36
N ARG A 950 -14.46 6.43 48.44
CA ARG A 950 -13.27 6.95 49.13
C ARG A 950 -12.43 5.84 49.76
N ARG A 951 -13.06 4.82 50.37
CA ARG A 951 -12.35 3.64 50.91
C ARG A 951 -11.59 2.89 49.81
N MET A 952 -12.17 2.82 48.62
CA MET A 952 -11.57 2.17 47.45
C MET A 952 -10.35 2.97 46.96
N LEU A 953 -10.48 4.29 46.83
CA LEU A 953 -9.40 5.18 46.36
C LEU A 953 -8.19 5.28 47.33
N ILE A 954 -8.42 5.16 48.64
CA ILE A 954 -7.36 5.23 49.66
C ILE A 954 -6.58 3.90 49.77
N ASN A 955 -7.16 2.77 49.36
CA ASN A 955 -6.55 1.47 49.58
C ASN A 955 -5.22 1.33 48.81
N PRO A 956 -4.07 1.18 49.49
CA PRO A 956 -2.74 1.12 48.85
C PRO A 956 -2.55 -0.14 48.00
N GLU A 957 -3.32 -1.20 48.25
CA GLU A 957 -3.27 -2.44 47.45
C GLU A 957 -3.91 -2.25 46.07
N VAL A 958 -4.71 -1.19 45.89
CA VAL A 958 -5.38 -0.93 44.63
C VAL A 958 -4.58 0.05 43.80
N ARG A 959 -4.00 -0.46 42.72
CA ARG A 959 -3.39 0.39 41.69
C ARG A 959 -4.49 1.09 40.89
N VAL A 960 -4.50 2.42 40.95
CA VAL A 960 -5.44 3.27 40.22
C VAL A 960 -4.78 3.83 38.95
N ASN A 961 -5.51 3.81 37.83
CA ASN A 961 -5.08 4.46 36.58
C ASN A 961 -5.93 5.71 36.32
N HIS A 962 -5.40 6.88 36.67
CA HIS A 962 -6.06 8.17 36.55
C HIS A 962 -6.53 8.49 35.11
N GLU A 963 -5.68 8.25 34.11
CA GLU A 963 -6.00 8.54 32.69
C GLU A 963 -7.18 7.71 32.17
N TYR A 964 -7.30 6.46 32.62
CA TYR A 964 -8.44 5.61 32.27
C TYR A 964 -9.75 6.11 32.90
N ILE A 965 -9.70 6.52 34.17
CA ILE A 965 -10.87 7.08 34.87
C ILE A 965 -11.31 8.39 34.20
N LEU A 966 -10.37 9.26 33.82
CA LEU A 966 -10.66 10.49 33.08
C LEU A 966 -11.38 10.20 31.76
N THR A 967 -10.89 9.25 30.97
CA THR A 967 -11.51 8.87 29.67
C THR A 967 -12.95 8.39 29.86
N GLN A 968 -13.23 7.62 30.92
CA GLN A 968 -14.59 7.18 31.24
C GLN A 968 -15.47 8.33 31.75
N CYS A 969 -14.90 9.28 32.50
CA CYS A 969 -15.61 10.48 32.94
C CYS A 969 -15.97 11.39 31.76
N GLU A 970 -15.10 11.54 30.75
CA GLU A 970 -15.42 12.27 29.52
C GLU A 970 -16.65 11.69 28.80
N PHE A 971 -16.75 10.36 28.73
CA PHE A 971 -17.92 9.68 28.18
C PHE A 971 -19.18 9.90 29.03
N LEU A 972 -19.08 9.84 30.36
CA LEU A 972 -20.19 10.11 31.27
C LEU A 972 -20.70 11.55 31.13
N VAL A 973 -19.79 12.52 31.04
CA VAL A 973 -20.10 13.94 30.80
C VAL A 973 -20.81 14.10 29.45
N GLY A 974 -20.30 13.46 28.39
CA GLY A 974 -20.96 13.45 27.08
C GLY A 974 -22.36 12.81 27.10
N SER A 975 -22.64 11.91 28.05
CA SER A 975 -23.96 11.32 28.28
C SER A 975 -24.88 12.14 29.21
N GLY A 976 -24.44 13.34 29.63
CA GLY A 976 -25.19 14.22 30.52
C GLY A 976 -25.12 13.88 32.01
N LYS A 977 -24.28 12.92 32.42
CA LYS A 977 -24.10 12.51 33.82
C LYS A 977 -22.91 13.22 34.45
N LEU A 978 -23.12 14.47 34.89
CA LEU A 978 -22.07 15.30 35.50
C LEU A 978 -21.84 15.01 36.99
N GLU A 979 -22.90 14.66 37.72
CA GLU A 979 -22.87 14.40 39.16
C GLU A 979 -21.84 13.34 39.61
N PRO A 980 -21.66 12.20 38.89
CA PRO A 980 -20.63 11.21 39.23
C PRO A 980 -19.21 11.76 39.16
N VAL A 981 -18.94 12.72 38.25
CA VAL A 981 -17.61 13.33 38.07
C VAL A 981 -17.30 14.28 39.22
N LEU A 982 -18.29 15.04 39.70
CA LEU A 982 -18.16 15.88 40.88
C LEU A 982 -17.97 15.05 42.15
N ARG A 983 -18.71 13.93 42.28
CA ARG A 983 -18.52 12.97 43.38
C ARG A 983 -17.12 12.35 43.40
N LEU A 984 -16.56 12.03 42.22
CA LEU A 984 -15.18 11.57 42.07
C LEU A 984 -14.18 12.65 42.47
N ALA A 985 -14.36 13.89 42.03
CA ALA A 985 -13.50 15.02 42.40
C ALA A 985 -13.43 15.19 43.92
N LYS A 986 -14.59 15.15 44.60
CA LYS A 986 -14.70 15.24 46.06
C LYS A 986 -14.00 14.08 46.78
N CYS A 987 -14.18 12.84 46.29
CA CYS A 987 -13.58 11.65 46.90
C CYS A 987 -12.08 11.48 46.60
N ALA A 988 -11.58 12.10 45.53
CA ALA A 988 -10.17 12.11 45.15
C ALA A 988 -9.31 13.09 45.99
N LYS A 989 -9.95 13.89 46.86
CA LYS A 989 -9.33 14.92 47.68
C LYS A 989 -8.05 14.43 48.37
N GLY A 990 -6.94 15.12 48.09
CA GLY A 990 -5.66 14.92 48.77
C GLY A 990 -4.93 13.63 48.37
N LEU A 991 -5.37 12.93 47.33
CA LEU A 991 -4.69 11.77 46.78
C LEU A 991 -3.68 12.18 45.71
N ALA A 992 -2.44 11.70 45.82
CA ALA A 992 -1.40 11.98 44.82
C ALA A 992 -1.66 11.26 43.48
N ASN A 993 -2.32 10.10 43.52
CA ASN A 993 -2.48 9.21 42.38
C ASN A 993 -3.70 9.54 41.50
N VAL A 994 -4.64 10.33 42.00
CA VAL A 994 -5.90 10.69 41.33
C VAL A 994 -6.11 12.18 41.48
N ARG A 995 -5.93 12.93 40.39
CA ARG A 995 -5.90 14.41 40.42
C ARG A 995 -7.31 14.98 40.38
N GLU A 996 -7.75 15.59 41.49
CA GLU A 996 -9.05 16.28 41.62
C GLU A 996 -9.24 17.41 40.59
N SER A 997 -8.16 18.13 40.25
CA SER A 997 -8.16 19.25 39.30
C SER A 997 -8.69 18.87 37.92
N ASP A 998 -8.38 17.67 37.45
CA ASP A 998 -8.69 17.24 36.10
C ASP A 998 -10.19 16.97 35.93
N PHE A 999 -10.83 16.41 36.98
CA PHE A 999 -12.28 16.21 37.00
C PHE A 999 -13.05 17.54 37.05
N LEU A 1000 -12.54 18.53 37.80
CA LEU A 1000 -13.12 19.87 37.84
C LEU A 1000 -12.99 20.57 36.48
N GLN A 1001 -11.87 20.41 35.78
CA GLN A 1001 -11.70 20.93 34.43
C GLN A 1001 -12.64 20.26 33.42
N LEU A 1002 -12.86 18.94 33.52
CA LEU A 1002 -13.83 18.23 32.69
C LEU A 1002 -15.26 18.74 32.90
N ALA A 1003 -15.63 19.00 34.15
CA ALA A 1003 -16.93 19.57 34.49
C ALA A 1003 -17.11 20.98 33.92
N LEU A 1004 -16.11 21.85 34.08
CA LEU A 1004 -16.12 23.20 33.50
C LEU A 1004 -16.17 23.17 31.97
N GLY A 1005 -15.43 22.25 31.34
CA GLY A 1005 -15.46 22.06 29.89
C GLY A 1005 -16.84 21.71 29.33
N GLN A 1006 -17.68 21.00 30.10
CA GLN A 1006 -19.07 20.76 29.71
C GLN A 1006 -19.90 22.04 29.72
N TYR A 1007 -19.78 22.87 30.77
CA TYR A 1007 -20.49 24.14 30.83
C TYR A 1007 -20.04 25.12 29.74
N VAL A 1008 -18.77 25.07 29.34
CA VAL A 1008 -18.27 25.82 28.18
C VAL A 1008 -18.94 25.34 26.90
N ARG A 1009 -19.08 24.03 26.68
CA ARG A 1009 -19.77 23.48 25.50
C ARG A 1009 -21.25 23.84 25.45
N ASP A 1010 -21.92 23.80 26.60
CA ASP A 1010 -23.33 24.13 26.74
C ASP A 1010 -23.57 25.65 26.83
N ASN A 1011 -22.50 26.45 26.82
CA ASN A 1011 -22.50 27.90 27.00
C ASN A 1011 -23.24 28.38 28.28
N ASN A 1012 -23.23 27.56 29.33
CA ASN A 1012 -24.00 27.76 30.55
C ASN A 1012 -23.16 28.50 31.61
N CYS A 1013 -23.15 29.83 31.52
CA CYS A 1013 -22.38 30.71 32.42
C CYS A 1013 -22.88 30.64 33.88
N GLU A 1014 -24.18 30.53 34.10
CA GLU A 1014 -24.79 30.51 35.43
C GLU A 1014 -24.36 29.26 36.22
N ALA A 1015 -24.44 28.08 35.59
CA ALA A 1015 -24.01 26.83 36.23
C ALA A 1015 -22.49 26.80 36.52
N ALA A 1016 -21.68 27.40 35.65
CA ALA A 1016 -20.24 27.51 35.85
C ALA A 1016 -19.88 28.44 37.03
N VAL A 1017 -20.59 29.57 37.17
CA VAL A 1017 -20.43 30.48 38.33
C VAL A 1017 -20.94 29.85 39.61
N GLN A 1018 -22.06 29.13 39.57
CA GLN A 1018 -22.56 28.38 40.74
C GLN A 1018 -21.59 27.28 41.17
N LEU A 1019 -20.96 26.57 40.23
CA LEU A 1019 -19.90 25.60 40.56
C LEU A 1019 -18.70 26.31 41.22
N PHE A 1020 -18.28 27.46 40.70
CA PHE A 1020 -17.20 28.25 41.30
C PHE A 1020 -17.56 28.76 42.71
N GLN A 1021 -18.79 29.23 42.93
CA GLN A 1021 -19.29 29.63 44.25
C GLN A 1021 -19.33 28.45 45.23
N ARG A 1022 -19.82 27.28 44.81
CA ARG A 1022 -19.80 26.06 45.64
C ARG A 1022 -18.37 25.69 46.04
N LEU A 1023 -17.41 25.80 45.12
CA LEU A 1023 -15.99 25.54 45.41
C LEU A 1023 -15.37 26.56 46.38
N LEU A 1024 -15.93 27.79 46.46
CA LEU A 1024 -15.51 28.81 47.43
C LEU A 1024 -16.18 28.61 48.80
N ASP A 1025 -17.47 28.30 48.82
CA ASP A 1025 -18.29 28.14 50.03
C ASP A 1025 -17.95 26.85 50.80
N GLU A 1026 -17.52 25.78 50.11
CA GLU A 1026 -17.12 24.51 50.73
C GLU A 1026 -15.80 24.60 51.53
N GLY A 1027 -15.15 25.77 51.63
CA GLY A 1027 -14.08 26.07 52.59
C GLY A 1027 -12.82 25.21 52.47
N ASP A 1028 -11.79 25.68 51.75
CA ASP A 1028 -10.45 25.06 51.63
C ASP A 1028 -10.38 23.58 51.17
N GLU A 1029 -11.50 22.96 50.79
CA GLU A 1029 -11.54 21.51 50.59
C GLU A 1029 -11.17 21.05 49.16
N LEU A 1030 -11.43 21.85 48.13
CA LEU A 1030 -11.10 21.55 46.72
C LEU A 1030 -10.25 22.68 46.13
N LYS A 1031 -9.03 22.37 45.67
CA LYS A 1031 -8.09 23.38 45.18
C LYS A 1031 -8.49 23.89 43.79
N ILE A 1032 -8.93 25.15 43.72
CA ILE A 1032 -9.14 25.86 42.45
C ILE A 1032 -7.77 26.15 41.81
N THR A 1033 -7.58 25.67 40.59
CA THR A 1033 -6.33 25.90 39.83
C THR A 1033 -6.41 27.19 39.02
N THR A 1034 -5.27 27.81 38.74
CA THR A 1034 -5.18 28.99 37.85
C THR A 1034 -5.72 28.71 36.45
N GLU A 1035 -5.57 27.47 35.96
CA GLU A 1035 -6.13 27.06 34.66
C GLU A 1035 -7.66 26.97 34.68
N PHE A 1036 -8.26 26.47 35.76
CA PHE A 1036 -9.72 26.48 35.94
C PHE A 1036 -10.26 27.92 35.97
N ALA A 1037 -9.58 28.81 36.71
CA ALA A 1037 -9.97 30.23 36.79
C ALA A 1037 -9.88 30.94 35.43
N ARG A 1038 -8.82 30.70 34.64
CA ARG A 1038 -8.69 31.27 33.29
C ARG A 1038 -9.79 30.78 32.35
N LYS A 1039 -10.03 29.47 32.28
CA LYS A 1039 -11.09 28.90 31.42
C LYS A 1039 -12.47 29.44 31.79
N LEU A 1040 -12.73 29.68 33.08
CA LEU A 1040 -13.98 30.31 33.52
C LEU A 1040 -14.03 31.79 33.12
N SER A 1041 -12.93 32.54 33.26
CA SER A 1041 -12.84 33.94 32.79
C SER A 1041 -13.12 34.05 31.29
N ASP A 1042 -12.48 33.20 30.47
CA ASP A 1042 -12.65 33.17 29.01
C ASP A 1042 -14.12 32.93 28.62
N LEU A 1043 -14.82 32.02 29.32
CA LEU A 1043 -16.23 31.75 29.10
C LEU A 1043 -17.13 32.94 29.44
N LEU A 1044 -16.86 33.60 30.57
CA LEU A 1044 -17.65 34.75 31.05
C LEU A 1044 -17.42 35.97 30.17
N GLU A 1045 -16.17 36.24 29.78
CA GLU A 1045 -15.80 37.34 28.87
C GLU A 1045 -16.41 37.14 27.48
N ALA A 1046 -16.34 35.93 26.91
CA ALA A 1046 -16.91 35.62 25.60
C ALA A 1046 -18.44 35.81 25.55
N ASN A 1047 -19.12 35.71 26.69
CA ASN A 1047 -20.58 35.85 26.82
C ASN A 1047 -21.03 37.17 27.46
N ASN A 1048 -20.13 38.13 27.71
CA ASN A 1048 -20.42 39.38 28.42
C ASN A 1048 -21.10 39.18 29.79
N TYR A 1049 -20.71 38.13 30.53
CA TYR A 1049 -21.25 37.82 31.86
C TYR A 1049 -20.39 38.48 32.95
N GLU A 1050 -21.01 38.95 34.04
CA GLU A 1050 -20.28 39.63 35.12
C GLU A 1050 -19.26 38.69 35.81
N LEU A 1051 -18.01 39.16 35.90
CA LEU A 1051 -16.92 38.42 36.54
C LEU A 1051 -17.07 38.46 38.08
N PRO A 1052 -17.18 37.31 38.77
CA PRO A 1052 -17.24 37.27 40.22
C PRO A 1052 -15.97 37.88 40.85
N ALA A 1053 -16.11 38.71 41.88
CA ALA A 1053 -14.98 39.41 42.51
C ALA A 1053 -13.89 38.43 43.03
N GLY A 1054 -14.28 37.25 43.52
CA GLY A 1054 -13.35 36.21 43.98
C GLY A 1054 -12.52 35.57 42.86
N LEU A 1055 -13.00 35.59 41.60
CA LEU A 1055 -12.30 35.01 40.45
C LEU A 1055 -11.05 35.82 40.08
N GLN A 1056 -11.10 37.15 40.24
CA GLN A 1056 -9.97 38.04 39.95
C GLN A 1056 -8.75 37.77 40.84
N MET A 1057 -8.94 37.19 42.03
CA MET A 1057 -7.84 36.82 42.91
C MET A 1057 -7.02 35.63 42.40
N TYR A 1058 -7.65 34.70 41.67
CA TYR A 1058 -6.99 33.52 41.09
C TYR A 1058 -6.35 33.77 39.73
N LEU A 1059 -6.66 34.91 39.10
CA LEU A 1059 -6.09 35.36 37.83
C LEU A 1059 -4.84 36.24 38.01
N LYS A 1060 -4.58 36.72 39.24
CA LYS A 1060 -3.33 37.38 39.65
C LYS A 1060 -2.31 36.33 40.09
#